data_AF-A0A9E4B0V4-F1
#
_entry.id   AF-A0A9E4B0V4-F1
#
_cell.length_a   1.000
_cell.length_b   1.000
_cell.length_c   1.000
_cell.angle_alpha   90.00
_cell.angle_beta   90.00
_cell.angle_gamma   90.00
#
_symmetry.space_group_name_H-M   'P 1'
#
loop_
_entity.id
_entity.type
_entity.pdbx_description
1 polymer ?
#
loop_
_entity_poly.entity_id
_entity_poly.type
_entity_poly.pdbx_seq_one_letter_code
_entity_poly.pdbx_strand_id
1 'polypeptide(L)'
;MPQPVSEIYSAKSDHFQGTMTCYNENVGFRVPEYQRTYDWNEDNIKRLLEDCLNRFYNLSISNNESYTFLGTLILVKEESESSFNGTSLSVVDGQQRLITLILICCALTEELYLQKDNTNSLQEPTINWIKKEIKFIRERLYDCVIGQLRSSGRTSGFPRVVRSQDDNRAFSHPEAKYDSVIATFLHDFDDYYLQSYSAFSPVQTNDSADTLRFFQNYEYIKKQVELGIYKGNDMADTTEQSDLDFNQISHDAFRNAGLSNLFKKLDTLSDQTEKDLAISDIVSNSDSHGFVRLMLFSHYMLKSVVLMRIETSDEDAAFDIFDSLNTTGEPLTAIQTFKPLVMSFERENGNTNFSRTESAKQFERLEENLNHFEIDKRQKEAKELLVTFALHLEGHKLPENLAAQRSYLREKFQGTVNSNIKYIIVQSLADIAEFRQTYWNRDSIQYLNSIHPNDTSDRLKLCCAFISAMKTSLALPIMTRYWAQYQQDGNEDTFADAVMALTAFLVLRRSITGTTGGIDTDFRKMMGTLCTGLDYSNSLLSLDDLKKMLREYLEAPRIGVDNKETWVSRVCEVPLASSAKPLCRFLLFAASDNATADQENPGLLTRDGITPSDQLAYLNFSKWQNSKYATVEHVAPDAKPDSGWDEEIYRQQYTRHTIGNIILLPQKENSSVGNASWTKKKLFYRALAAKTEPERKSQFEQAKKEGLTFPKRTENLLKKQVRLDMLDPITNATQWKKPTIQERSKNILELAWDVIAPWLGY
;
A
#
# COMPACT_ATOMS: atom_id res chain seq x y z
N MET A 1 -39.91 -33.34 21.44
CA MET A 1 -39.29 -32.17 22.10
C MET A 1 -38.40 -31.51 21.07
N PRO A 2 -38.32 -30.17 20.99
CA PRO A 2 -37.29 -29.53 20.18
C PRO A 2 -35.92 -30.02 20.65
N GLN A 3 -34.98 -30.23 19.72
CA GLN A 3 -33.60 -30.60 20.06
C GLN A 3 -33.01 -29.58 21.05
N PRO A 4 -32.16 -30.00 22.00
CA PRO A 4 -31.43 -29.07 22.85
C PRO A 4 -30.64 -28.07 21.98
N VAL A 5 -30.70 -26.78 22.30
CA VAL A 5 -29.95 -25.73 21.58
C VAL A 5 -28.44 -26.01 21.57
N SER A 6 -27.94 -26.73 22.58
CA SER A 6 -26.54 -27.19 22.66
C SER A 6 -26.14 -28.25 21.64
N GLU A 7 -27.10 -28.88 20.95
CA GLU A 7 -26.85 -29.86 19.88
C GLU A 7 -26.81 -29.22 18.48
N ILE A 8 -27.28 -27.98 18.33
CA ILE A 8 -27.36 -27.30 17.02
C ILE A 8 -25.96 -26.92 16.51
N TYR A 9 -25.13 -26.32 17.37
CA TYR A 9 -23.75 -26.00 17.03
C TYR A 9 -22.88 -25.85 18.28
N SER A 10 -21.58 -26.04 18.11
CA SER A 10 -20.56 -25.72 19.09
C SER A 10 -19.61 -24.66 18.53
N ALA A 11 -19.41 -23.57 19.27
CA ALA A 11 -18.48 -22.51 18.90
C ALA A 11 -17.30 -22.49 19.87
N LYS A 12 -16.08 -22.66 19.36
CA LYS A 12 -14.85 -22.61 20.15
C LYS A 12 -13.83 -21.69 19.47
N SER A 13 -13.28 -20.76 20.24
CA SER A 13 -12.12 -19.99 19.80
C SER A 13 -10.86 -20.80 20.08
N ASP A 14 -9.98 -20.92 19.08
CA ASP A 14 -8.67 -21.54 19.26
C ASP A 14 -7.63 -20.82 18.41
N HIS A 15 -6.36 -21.00 18.77
CA HIS A 15 -5.25 -20.55 17.95
C HIS A 15 -5.18 -21.39 16.66
N PHE A 16 -4.52 -20.88 15.63
CA PHE A 16 -4.46 -21.53 14.32
C PHE A 16 -3.94 -22.96 14.44
N GLN A 17 -2.82 -23.17 15.14
CA GLN A 17 -2.31 -24.52 15.39
C GLN A 17 -3.36 -25.41 16.08
N GLY A 18 -4.00 -24.93 17.15
CA GLY A 18 -5.03 -25.69 17.87
C GLY A 18 -6.23 -26.07 17.00
N THR A 19 -6.59 -25.22 16.03
CA THR A 19 -7.61 -25.51 15.04
C THR A 19 -7.16 -26.61 14.07
N MET A 20 -5.93 -26.50 13.55
CA MET A 20 -5.37 -27.46 12.58
C MET A 20 -5.03 -28.82 13.18
N THR A 21 -4.75 -28.88 14.48
CA THR A 21 -4.37 -30.11 15.20
C THR A 21 -5.42 -30.54 16.22
N CYS A 22 -6.68 -30.11 16.08
CA CYS A 22 -7.77 -30.56 16.94
C CYS A 22 -8.00 -32.08 16.81
N TYR A 23 -8.81 -32.65 17.71
CA TYR A 23 -9.02 -34.11 17.78
C TYR A 23 -7.72 -34.93 17.88
N ASN A 24 -6.78 -34.49 18.72
CA ASN A 24 -5.47 -35.14 18.92
C ASN A 24 -4.69 -35.33 17.61
N GLU A 25 -4.61 -34.27 16.79
CA GLU A 25 -3.91 -34.25 15.49
C GLU A 25 -4.54 -35.12 14.38
N ASN A 26 -5.60 -35.88 14.68
CA ASN A 26 -6.29 -36.79 13.76
C ASN A 26 -7.52 -36.13 13.12
N VAL A 27 -7.36 -34.89 12.65
CA VAL A 27 -8.39 -34.12 11.95
C VAL A 27 -7.98 -33.87 10.51
N GLY A 28 -8.95 -33.92 9.61
CA GLY A 28 -8.80 -33.55 8.22
C GLY A 28 -9.96 -32.68 7.76
N PHE A 29 -9.67 -31.62 7.02
CA PHE A 29 -10.67 -30.74 6.45
C PHE A 29 -11.01 -31.19 5.02
N ARG A 30 -12.28 -31.16 4.66
CA ARG A 30 -12.78 -31.56 3.35
C ARG A 30 -13.51 -30.39 2.71
N VAL A 31 -13.16 -30.04 1.49
CA VAL A 31 -13.86 -29.02 0.69
C VAL A 31 -14.99 -29.71 -0.06
N PRO A 32 -16.27 -29.45 0.26
CA PRO A 32 -17.40 -30.08 -0.41
C PRO A 32 -17.52 -29.65 -1.88
N GLU A 33 -18.25 -30.43 -2.67
CA GLU A 33 -18.37 -30.28 -4.13
C GLU A 33 -18.90 -28.90 -4.56
N TYR A 34 -19.89 -28.39 -3.83
CA TYR A 34 -20.53 -27.11 -4.11
C TYR A 34 -19.63 -25.90 -3.87
N GLN A 35 -18.48 -26.08 -3.20
CA GLN A 35 -17.53 -25.01 -2.98
C GLN A 35 -16.69 -24.73 -4.21
N ARG A 36 -16.46 -23.46 -4.48
CA ARG A 36 -15.62 -23.02 -5.60
C ARG A 36 -14.15 -23.43 -5.41
N THR A 37 -13.40 -23.35 -6.49
CA THR A 37 -11.93 -23.47 -6.49
C THR A 37 -11.29 -22.32 -5.68
N TYR A 38 -9.98 -22.42 -5.42
CA TYR A 38 -9.25 -21.32 -4.78
C TYR A 38 -9.19 -20.12 -5.72
N ASP A 39 -9.74 -18.98 -5.30
CA ASP A 39 -10.01 -17.83 -6.18
C ASP A 39 -9.54 -16.48 -5.58
N TRP A 40 -8.94 -16.51 -4.38
CA TRP A 40 -8.31 -15.31 -3.80
C TRP A 40 -7.26 -14.72 -4.74
N ASN A 41 -7.18 -13.40 -4.79
CA ASN A 41 -6.15 -12.66 -5.50
C ASN A 41 -5.05 -12.18 -4.55
N GLU A 42 -3.99 -11.60 -5.10
CA GLU A 42 -2.87 -11.06 -4.32
C GLU A 42 -3.33 -10.02 -3.29
N ASP A 43 -4.32 -9.17 -3.60
CA ASP A 43 -4.85 -8.17 -2.66
C ASP A 43 -5.47 -8.82 -1.41
N ASN A 44 -6.15 -9.96 -1.56
CA ASN A 44 -6.71 -10.70 -0.42
C ASN A 44 -5.59 -11.27 0.47
N ILE A 45 -4.56 -11.85 -0.16
CA ILE A 45 -3.40 -12.43 0.54
C ILE A 45 -2.61 -11.33 1.26
N LYS A 46 -2.34 -10.24 0.55
CA LYS A 46 -1.68 -9.04 1.06
C LYS A 46 -2.38 -8.53 2.31
N ARG A 47 -3.70 -8.35 2.25
CA ARG A 47 -4.49 -7.89 3.40
C ARG A 47 -4.39 -8.84 4.60
N LEU A 48 -4.46 -10.16 4.38
CA LEU A 48 -4.31 -11.15 5.45
C LEU A 48 -2.92 -11.06 6.11
N LEU A 49 -1.86 -11.02 5.30
CA LEU A 49 -0.48 -10.89 5.79
C LEU A 49 -0.26 -9.58 6.52
N GLU A 50 -0.73 -8.46 5.98
CA GLU A 50 -0.65 -7.14 6.61
C GLU A 50 -1.40 -7.11 7.95
N ASP A 51 -2.59 -7.69 8.04
CA ASP A 51 -3.34 -7.75 9.30
C ASP A 51 -2.57 -8.55 10.36
N CYS A 52 -1.97 -9.70 10.00
CA CYS A 52 -1.11 -10.48 10.89
C CYS A 52 0.14 -9.72 11.30
N LEU A 53 0.85 -9.12 10.35
CA LEU A 53 2.12 -8.43 10.58
C LEU A 53 1.95 -7.15 11.41
N ASN A 54 0.88 -6.39 11.18
CA ASN A 54 0.61 -5.19 11.97
C ASN A 54 0.26 -5.55 13.43
N ARG A 55 -0.45 -6.65 13.67
CA ARG A 55 -0.71 -7.13 15.04
C ARG A 55 0.53 -7.71 15.71
N PHE A 56 1.40 -8.34 14.93
CA PHE A 56 2.72 -8.77 15.36
C PHE A 56 3.61 -7.57 15.73
N TYR A 57 3.59 -6.49 14.95
CA TYR A 57 4.25 -5.23 15.31
C TYR A 57 3.68 -4.61 16.60
N ASN A 58 2.36 -4.67 16.81
CA ASN A 58 1.78 -4.14 18.06
C ASN A 58 2.27 -4.88 19.31
N LEU A 59 2.63 -6.17 19.21
CA LEU A 59 3.30 -6.90 20.29
C LEU A 59 4.71 -6.36 20.57
N SER A 60 5.36 -5.77 19.57
CA SER A 60 6.68 -5.19 19.75
C SER A 60 6.66 -3.84 20.44
N ILE A 61 5.55 -3.10 20.44
CA ILE A 61 5.47 -1.77 21.04
C ILE A 61 4.62 -1.72 22.33
N SER A 62 3.87 -2.78 22.64
CA SER A 62 3.01 -2.84 23.83
C SER A 62 3.35 -4.04 24.72
N ASN A 63 3.12 -3.89 26.03
CA ASN A 63 3.32 -4.96 27.01
C ASN A 63 2.12 -5.93 27.11
N ASN A 64 1.08 -5.73 26.28
CA ASN A 64 -0.15 -6.50 26.34
C ASN A 64 -0.14 -7.65 25.32
N GLU A 65 -0.84 -8.74 25.63
CA GLU A 65 -1.09 -9.79 24.65
C GLU A 65 -1.96 -9.24 23.51
N SER A 66 -1.50 -9.46 22.27
CA SER A 66 -2.17 -9.08 21.03
C SER A 66 -2.28 -10.31 20.13
N TYR A 67 -3.45 -10.52 19.55
CA TYR A 67 -3.77 -11.62 18.66
C TYR A 67 -4.39 -11.10 17.36
N THR A 68 -4.29 -11.88 16.29
CA THR A 68 -4.99 -11.62 15.03
C THR A 68 -6.21 -12.51 14.96
N PHE A 69 -7.41 -11.93 14.95
CA PHE A 69 -8.63 -12.67 14.73
C PHE A 69 -8.96 -12.72 13.24
N LEU A 70 -8.96 -13.91 12.65
CA LEU A 70 -9.24 -14.11 11.22
C LEU A 70 -10.68 -14.56 10.93
N GLY A 71 -11.58 -14.41 11.90
CA GLY A 71 -13.00 -14.66 11.73
C GLY A 71 -13.42 -16.10 12.02
N THR A 72 -14.55 -16.50 11.44
CA THR A 72 -15.20 -17.79 11.64
C THR A 72 -14.78 -18.83 10.61
N LEU A 73 -14.68 -20.08 11.05
CA LEU A 73 -14.59 -21.26 10.20
C LEU A 73 -15.81 -22.13 10.51
N ILE A 74 -16.74 -22.25 9.55
CA ILE A 74 -17.97 -23.03 9.72
C ILE A 74 -17.72 -24.43 9.17
N LEU A 75 -17.87 -25.42 10.04
CA LEU A 75 -17.55 -26.82 9.80
C LEU A 75 -18.76 -27.71 10.07
N VAL A 76 -18.88 -28.75 9.27
CA VAL A 76 -19.84 -29.84 9.48
C VAL A 76 -19.04 -31.11 9.72
N LYS A 77 -19.34 -31.82 10.80
CA LYS A 77 -18.68 -33.09 11.08
C LYS A 77 -19.27 -34.17 10.18
N GLU A 78 -18.43 -34.84 9.39
CA GLU A 78 -18.90 -35.92 8.52
C GLU A 78 -19.09 -37.22 9.32
N GLU A 79 -20.15 -37.97 9.04
CA GLU A 79 -20.50 -39.20 9.77
C GLU A 79 -19.44 -40.31 9.56
N SER A 80 -18.88 -40.43 8.35
CA SER A 80 -17.71 -41.27 8.09
C SER A 80 -17.08 -40.99 6.72
N GLU A 81 -15.75 -41.02 6.65
CA GLU A 81 -14.98 -41.10 5.40
C GLU A 81 -14.38 -42.51 5.33
N SER A 82 -14.85 -43.34 4.40
CA SER A 82 -14.65 -44.80 4.43
C SER A 82 -13.19 -45.26 4.55
N SER A 83 -12.26 -44.50 3.96
CA SER A 83 -10.82 -44.82 3.94
C SER A 83 -10.01 -44.03 4.98
N PHE A 84 -10.64 -43.14 5.74
CA PHE A 84 -9.99 -42.25 6.70
C PHE A 84 -10.50 -42.52 8.11
N ASN A 85 -9.61 -42.97 8.99
CA ASN A 85 -9.94 -43.27 10.39
C ASN A 85 -9.78 -42.05 11.33
N GLY A 86 -9.71 -40.83 10.77
CA GLY A 86 -9.71 -39.57 11.50
C GLY A 86 -11.06 -38.85 11.48
N THR A 87 -11.11 -37.70 12.12
CA THR A 87 -12.30 -36.82 12.09
C THR A 87 -12.26 -35.99 10.82
N SER A 88 -13.21 -36.22 9.90
CA SER A 88 -13.39 -35.39 8.71
C SER A 88 -14.36 -34.24 9.01
N LEU A 89 -13.94 -33.01 8.70
CA LEU A 89 -14.72 -31.80 8.86
C LEU A 89 -14.92 -31.13 7.49
N SER A 90 -16.16 -31.11 7.01
CA SER A 90 -16.52 -30.41 5.77
C SER A 90 -16.51 -28.90 6.00
N VAL A 91 -15.86 -28.14 5.13
CA VAL A 91 -15.68 -26.68 5.26
C VAL A 91 -16.79 -25.95 4.50
N VAL A 92 -17.76 -25.40 5.23
CA VAL A 92 -18.91 -24.66 4.67
C VAL A 92 -18.58 -23.18 4.46
N ASP A 93 -17.81 -22.57 5.37
CA ASP A 93 -17.31 -21.20 5.20
C ASP A 93 -15.87 -21.07 5.72
N GLY A 94 -15.11 -20.17 5.10
CA GLY A 94 -13.71 -19.91 5.45
C GLY A 94 -12.67 -20.71 4.66
N GLN A 95 -13.09 -21.49 3.66
CA GLN A 95 -12.21 -22.29 2.78
C GLN A 95 -11.00 -21.51 2.27
N GLN A 96 -11.23 -20.34 1.66
CA GLN A 96 -10.16 -19.56 1.02
C GLN A 96 -9.10 -19.11 2.04
N ARG A 97 -9.56 -18.61 3.21
CA ARG A 97 -8.68 -18.23 4.34
C ARG A 97 -7.88 -19.43 4.85
N LEU A 98 -8.51 -20.58 5.04
CA LEU A 98 -7.88 -21.79 5.53
C LEU A 98 -6.75 -22.24 4.61
N ILE A 99 -7.01 -22.29 3.30
CA ILE A 99 -6.01 -22.67 2.28
C ILE A 99 -4.85 -21.67 2.28
N THR A 100 -5.11 -20.36 2.27
CA THR A 100 -4.04 -19.36 2.27
C THR A 100 -3.16 -19.46 3.53
N LEU A 101 -3.74 -19.72 4.70
CA LEU A 101 -2.96 -19.91 5.94
C LEU A 101 -2.04 -21.14 5.86
N ILE A 102 -2.52 -22.23 5.25
CA ILE A 102 -1.70 -23.43 5.02
C ILE A 102 -0.57 -23.15 4.03
N LEU A 103 -0.83 -22.41 2.95
CA LEU A 103 0.21 -21.97 2.01
C LEU A 103 1.27 -21.10 2.68
N ILE A 104 0.87 -20.20 3.58
CA ILE A 104 1.79 -19.41 4.41
C ILE A 104 2.64 -20.33 5.31
N CYS A 105 2.05 -21.36 5.93
CA CYS A 105 2.82 -22.35 6.70
C CYS A 105 3.85 -23.09 5.85
N CYS A 106 3.52 -23.45 4.61
CA CYS A 106 4.46 -24.08 3.67
C CYS A 106 5.65 -23.15 3.39
N ALA A 107 5.38 -21.90 3.00
CA ALA A 107 6.41 -20.90 2.71
C ALA A 107 7.29 -20.57 3.93
N LEU A 108 6.69 -20.41 5.12
CA LEU A 108 7.44 -20.19 6.36
C LEU A 108 8.33 -21.39 6.72
N THR A 109 7.85 -22.62 6.51
CA THR A 109 8.61 -23.84 6.79
C THR A 109 9.83 -23.99 5.87
N GLU A 110 9.66 -23.64 4.58
CA GLU A 110 10.72 -23.61 3.58
C GLU A 110 11.75 -22.52 3.92
N GLU A 111 11.31 -21.28 4.14
CA GLU A 111 12.21 -20.16 4.42
C GLU A 111 13.00 -20.37 5.72
N LEU A 112 12.37 -20.91 6.78
CA LEU A 112 13.08 -21.27 8.02
C LEU A 112 14.16 -22.33 7.79
N TYR A 113 13.97 -23.24 6.84
CA TYR A 113 14.98 -24.24 6.49
C TYR A 113 16.14 -23.64 5.70
N LEU A 114 15.85 -22.77 4.74
CA LEU A 114 16.84 -22.09 3.92
C LEU A 114 17.76 -21.20 4.75
N GLN A 115 17.19 -20.46 5.71
CA GLN A 115 17.92 -19.46 6.49
C GLN A 115 18.51 -20.00 7.80
N LYS A 116 18.36 -21.31 8.10
CA LYS A 116 18.76 -21.93 9.38
C LYS A 116 20.26 -21.75 9.73
N ASP A 117 21.10 -21.56 8.72
CA ASP A 117 22.56 -21.44 8.86
C ASP A 117 23.02 -19.98 8.94
N ASN A 118 22.12 -18.99 8.83
CA ASN A 118 22.42 -17.56 9.00
C ASN A 118 22.51 -17.12 10.47
N THR A 119 22.94 -18.03 11.33
CA THR A 119 23.16 -17.82 12.76
C THR A 119 24.64 -17.84 13.13
N ASN A 120 25.55 -17.97 12.16
CA ASN A 120 26.98 -18.20 12.40
C ASN A 120 27.70 -17.03 13.11
N SER A 121 27.09 -15.84 13.16
CA SER A 121 27.59 -14.68 13.92
C SER A 121 27.30 -14.76 15.43
N LEU A 122 26.43 -15.69 15.86
CA LEU A 122 26.00 -15.83 17.25
C LEU A 122 26.93 -16.76 18.05
N GLN A 123 26.84 -16.68 19.38
CA GLN A 123 27.57 -17.59 20.26
C GLN A 123 26.98 -19.01 20.19
N GLU A 124 27.82 -20.03 20.37
CA GLU A 124 27.44 -21.45 20.30
C GLU A 124 26.20 -21.84 21.13
N PRO A 125 26.00 -21.36 22.38
CA PRO A 125 24.78 -21.64 23.13
C PRO A 125 23.52 -21.10 22.44
N THR A 126 23.59 -19.87 21.92
CA THR A 126 22.52 -19.20 21.18
C THR A 126 22.20 -19.93 19.88
N ILE A 127 23.23 -20.34 19.12
CA ILE A 127 23.08 -21.14 17.89
C ILE A 127 22.33 -22.44 18.19
N ASN A 128 22.75 -23.17 19.22
CA ASN A 128 22.14 -24.44 19.58
C ASN A 128 20.69 -24.29 20.03
N TRP A 129 20.39 -23.22 20.76
CA TRP A 129 19.01 -22.90 21.12
C TRP A 129 18.16 -22.60 19.88
N ILE A 130 18.60 -21.68 19.01
CA ILE A 130 17.88 -21.32 17.80
C ILE A 130 17.62 -22.55 16.93
N LYS A 131 18.61 -23.43 16.73
CA LYS A 131 18.43 -24.66 15.94
C LYS A 131 17.35 -25.58 16.50
N LYS A 132 17.29 -25.75 17.84
CA LYS A 132 16.22 -26.53 18.49
C LYS A 132 14.86 -25.88 18.27
N GLU A 133 14.81 -24.56 18.37
CA GLU A 133 13.56 -23.82 18.24
C GLU A 133 13.03 -23.80 16.81
N ILE A 134 13.90 -23.64 15.82
CA ILE A 134 13.56 -23.80 14.40
C ILE A 134 12.94 -25.18 14.17
N LYS A 135 13.59 -26.23 14.69
CA LYS A 135 13.10 -27.59 14.53
C LYS A 135 11.70 -27.72 15.12
N PHE A 136 11.50 -27.22 16.34
CA PHE A 136 10.20 -27.22 17.01
C PHE A 136 9.12 -26.46 16.21
N ILE A 137 9.40 -25.23 15.78
CA ILE A 137 8.45 -24.41 15.00
C ILE A 137 8.14 -25.07 13.65
N ARG A 138 9.15 -25.58 12.94
CA ARG A 138 8.97 -26.26 11.65
C ARG A 138 8.13 -27.53 11.79
N GLU A 139 8.31 -28.31 12.86
CA GLU A 139 7.45 -29.47 13.15
C GLU A 139 6.00 -29.03 13.37
N ARG A 140 5.74 -27.96 14.11
CA ARG A 140 4.37 -27.46 14.33
C ARG A 140 3.72 -26.85 13.09
N LEU A 141 4.49 -26.14 12.26
CA LEU A 141 4.01 -25.65 10.96
C LEU A 141 3.68 -26.83 10.05
N TYR A 142 4.54 -27.84 9.99
CA TYR A 142 4.32 -29.07 9.25
C TYR A 142 3.05 -29.79 9.73
N ASP A 143 2.84 -29.91 11.05
CA ASP A 143 1.61 -30.47 11.62
C ASP A 143 0.37 -29.65 11.23
N CYS A 144 0.48 -28.36 10.90
CA CYS A 144 -0.68 -27.62 10.38
C CYS A 144 -1.02 -27.96 8.92
N VAL A 145 -0.04 -28.45 8.17
CA VAL A 145 -0.11 -28.71 6.73
C VAL A 145 -0.42 -30.18 6.42
N ILE A 146 0.19 -31.10 7.17
CA ILE A 146 0.11 -32.55 6.99
C ILE A 146 -0.40 -33.21 8.27
N GLY A 147 -1.42 -34.06 8.12
CA GLY A 147 -1.93 -34.91 9.18
C GLY A 147 -1.22 -36.24 9.28
N GLN A 148 -1.29 -36.85 10.46
CA GLN A 148 -0.71 -38.16 10.70
C GLN A 148 -1.79 -39.17 11.05
N LEU A 149 -1.94 -40.18 10.20
CA LEU A 149 -2.70 -41.37 10.54
C LEU A 149 -1.81 -42.36 11.27
N ARG A 150 -2.30 -42.92 12.38
CA ARG A 150 -1.60 -43.96 13.13
C ARG A 150 -2.38 -45.26 13.02
N SER A 151 -1.76 -46.31 12.49
CA SER A 151 -2.35 -47.65 12.42
C SER A 151 -1.27 -48.72 12.62
N SER A 152 -1.51 -49.67 13.52
CA SER A 152 -0.64 -50.83 13.77
C SER A 152 0.86 -50.49 13.96
N GLY A 153 1.17 -49.39 14.65
CA GLY A 153 2.55 -48.96 14.92
C GLY A 153 3.26 -48.26 13.75
N ARG A 154 2.57 -48.02 12.64
CA ARG A 154 3.04 -47.23 11.50
C ARG A 154 2.31 -45.89 11.43
N THR A 155 2.99 -44.87 10.92
CA THR A 155 2.46 -43.53 10.70
C THR A 155 2.49 -43.19 9.22
N SER A 156 1.40 -42.65 8.69
CA SER A 156 1.32 -42.15 7.31
C SER A 156 0.87 -40.70 7.31
N GLY A 157 1.53 -39.87 6.51
CA GLY A 157 1.12 -38.50 6.22
C GLY A 157 -0.15 -38.47 5.38
N PHE A 158 -0.97 -37.43 5.54
CA PHE A 158 -2.06 -37.10 4.63
C PHE A 158 -2.22 -35.57 4.48
N PRO A 159 -2.60 -35.06 3.29
CA PRO A 159 -2.96 -33.66 3.12
C PRO A 159 -4.06 -33.23 4.09
N ARG A 160 -3.78 -32.20 4.90
CA ARG A 160 -4.72 -31.72 5.93
C ARG A 160 -6.03 -31.18 5.32
N VAL A 161 -5.98 -30.68 4.10
CA VAL A 161 -7.14 -30.24 3.30
C VAL A 161 -7.21 -31.05 2.02
N VAL A 162 -8.39 -31.59 1.72
CA VAL A 162 -8.68 -32.34 0.48
C VAL A 162 -10.01 -31.89 -0.12
N ARG A 163 -10.26 -32.17 -1.39
CA ARG A 163 -11.52 -31.88 -2.10
C ARG A 163 -12.34 -33.15 -2.30
N SER A 164 -13.63 -33.06 -1.99
CA SER A 164 -14.51 -34.23 -1.86
C SER A 164 -14.64 -35.10 -3.12
N GLN A 165 -14.59 -34.52 -4.31
CA GLN A 165 -14.76 -35.25 -5.58
C GLN A 165 -13.48 -35.88 -6.12
N ASP A 166 -12.34 -35.24 -5.84
CA ASP A 166 -11.08 -35.51 -6.51
C ASP A 166 -10.15 -36.38 -5.66
N ASP A 167 -10.28 -36.25 -4.34
CA ASP A 167 -9.31 -36.75 -3.37
C ASP A 167 -9.90 -37.77 -2.39
N ASN A 168 -9.05 -38.72 -1.99
CA ASN A 168 -9.34 -39.71 -0.96
C ASN A 168 -8.14 -39.84 -0.02
N ARG A 169 -8.37 -39.60 1.27
CA ARG A 169 -7.36 -39.86 2.30
C ARG A 169 -7.42 -41.33 2.69
N ALA A 170 -6.27 -41.99 2.72
CA ALA A 170 -6.17 -43.36 3.17
C ALA A 170 -4.85 -43.66 3.87
N PHE A 171 -4.86 -44.69 4.72
CA PHE A 171 -3.64 -45.18 5.36
C PHE A 171 -2.72 -45.91 4.37
N SER A 172 -3.27 -46.51 3.30
CA SER A 172 -2.52 -47.27 2.31
C SER A 172 -2.30 -46.43 1.03
N HIS A 173 -1.07 -46.42 0.51
CA HIS A 173 -0.73 -45.70 -0.74
C HIS A 173 -1.63 -46.05 -1.94
N PRO A 174 -2.08 -47.32 -2.14
CA PRO A 174 -2.96 -47.64 -3.27
C PRO A 174 -4.38 -47.08 -3.14
N GLU A 175 -4.85 -46.79 -1.92
CA GLU A 175 -6.18 -46.23 -1.66
C GLU A 175 -6.16 -44.71 -1.53
N ALA A 176 -4.99 -44.13 -1.23
CA ALA A 176 -4.78 -42.69 -1.17
C ALA A 176 -4.72 -42.12 -2.59
N LYS A 177 -5.55 -41.11 -2.87
CA LYS A 177 -5.65 -40.47 -4.18
C LYS A 177 -5.73 -38.96 -4.00
N TYR A 178 -4.84 -38.21 -4.64
CA TYR A 178 -4.72 -36.76 -4.49
C TYR A 178 -4.64 -36.10 -5.87
N ASP A 179 -5.80 -35.85 -6.48
CA ASP A 179 -5.91 -35.31 -7.84
C ASP A 179 -6.18 -33.80 -7.84
N SER A 180 -6.73 -33.24 -6.75
CA SER A 180 -6.98 -31.80 -6.68
C SER A 180 -5.67 -31.04 -6.51
N VAL A 181 -5.61 -29.83 -7.08
CA VAL A 181 -4.44 -28.94 -6.99
C VAL A 181 -3.96 -28.77 -5.55
N ILE A 182 -4.90 -28.64 -4.60
CA ILE A 182 -4.58 -28.46 -3.17
C ILE A 182 -3.97 -29.73 -2.61
N ALA A 183 -4.60 -30.90 -2.78
CA ALA A 183 -4.13 -32.14 -2.20
C ALA A 183 -2.79 -32.59 -2.83
N THR A 184 -2.63 -32.45 -4.14
CA THR A 184 -1.36 -32.74 -4.82
C THR A 184 -0.25 -31.83 -4.31
N PHE A 185 -0.48 -30.51 -4.22
CA PHE A 185 0.51 -29.58 -3.69
C PHE A 185 0.94 -29.93 -2.26
N LEU A 186 -0.02 -30.27 -1.39
CA LEU A 186 0.28 -30.65 -0.01
C LEU A 186 1.00 -32.00 0.06
N HIS A 187 0.68 -32.94 -0.82
CA HIS A 187 1.41 -34.20 -0.92
C HIS A 187 2.85 -33.99 -1.38
N ASP A 188 3.08 -33.15 -2.39
CA ASP A 188 4.43 -32.77 -2.83
C ASP A 188 5.20 -32.09 -1.68
N PHE A 189 4.52 -31.28 -0.85
CA PHE A 189 5.13 -30.65 0.31
C PHE A 189 5.53 -31.65 1.40
N ASP A 190 4.73 -32.69 1.63
CA ASP A 190 5.05 -33.82 2.52
C ASP A 190 6.35 -34.50 2.08
N ASP A 191 6.43 -34.86 0.79
CA ASP A 191 7.63 -35.46 0.19
C ASP A 191 8.85 -34.53 0.32
N TYR A 192 8.68 -33.24 0.06
CA TYR A 192 9.72 -32.23 0.24
C TYR A 192 10.25 -32.19 1.67
N TYR A 193 9.35 -32.12 2.65
CA TYR A 193 9.70 -32.00 4.06
C TYR A 193 10.45 -33.24 4.56
N LEU A 194 9.99 -34.43 4.17
CA LEU A 194 10.59 -35.71 4.57
C LEU A 194 11.95 -35.96 3.89
N GLN A 195 12.11 -35.59 2.62
CA GLN A 195 13.32 -35.86 1.84
C GLN A 195 14.42 -34.79 2.02
N SER A 196 14.14 -33.70 2.75
CA SER A 196 15.09 -32.63 3.07
C SER A 196 15.75 -31.98 1.84
N TYR A 197 14.98 -31.78 0.76
CA TYR A 197 15.45 -31.06 -0.42
C TYR A 197 15.83 -29.60 -0.12
N SER A 198 16.68 -29.02 -0.97
CA SER A 198 17.17 -27.65 -0.78
C SER A 198 16.09 -26.59 -1.01
N ALA A 199 15.10 -26.83 -1.87
CA ALA A 199 14.00 -25.91 -2.14
C ALA A 199 12.73 -26.70 -2.49
N PHE A 200 11.57 -26.14 -2.17
CA PHE A 200 10.29 -26.73 -2.54
C PHE A 200 9.87 -26.24 -3.92
N SER A 201 9.63 -27.18 -4.83
CA SER A 201 9.21 -26.93 -6.20
C SER A 201 8.03 -27.84 -6.52
N PRO A 202 6.80 -27.40 -6.22
CA PRO A 202 5.61 -28.22 -6.40
C PRO A 202 5.30 -28.45 -7.88
N VAL A 203 4.70 -29.59 -8.20
CA VAL A 203 4.35 -29.94 -9.58
C VAL A 203 3.02 -29.28 -9.97
N GLN A 204 3.04 -28.51 -11.05
CA GLN A 204 1.81 -27.96 -11.61
C GLN A 204 1.00 -29.08 -12.28
N THR A 205 -0.21 -29.34 -11.78
CA THR A 205 -1.03 -30.48 -12.20
C THR A 205 -1.73 -30.28 -13.54
N ASN A 206 -2.02 -29.03 -13.93
CA ASN A 206 -2.62 -28.67 -15.22
C ASN A 206 -2.48 -27.15 -15.52
N ASP A 207 -2.81 -26.75 -16.75
CA ASP A 207 -2.75 -25.36 -17.23
C ASP A 207 -4.09 -24.60 -17.09
N SER A 208 -4.99 -25.04 -16.20
CA SER A 208 -6.22 -24.29 -15.96
C SER A 208 -5.91 -22.93 -15.31
N ALA A 209 -6.74 -21.92 -15.59
CA ALA A 209 -6.55 -20.56 -15.05
C ALA A 209 -6.55 -20.53 -13.51
N ASP A 210 -7.34 -21.41 -12.88
CA ASP A 210 -7.43 -21.52 -11.42
C ASP A 210 -6.18 -22.14 -10.82
N THR A 211 -5.65 -23.20 -11.45
CA THR A 211 -4.37 -23.83 -11.05
C THR A 211 -3.23 -22.84 -11.19
N LEU A 212 -3.15 -22.13 -12.32
CA LEU A 212 -2.11 -21.12 -12.55
C LEU A 212 -2.16 -20.04 -11.47
N ARG A 213 -3.36 -19.56 -11.13
CA ARG A 213 -3.55 -18.57 -10.07
C ARG A 213 -3.13 -19.10 -8.70
N PHE A 214 -3.45 -20.35 -8.38
CA PHE A 214 -3.03 -20.97 -7.12
C PHE A 214 -1.50 -20.95 -6.97
N PHE A 215 -0.75 -21.35 -8.00
CA PHE A 215 0.71 -21.34 -7.97
C PHE A 215 1.28 -19.92 -7.98
N GLN A 216 0.71 -19.00 -8.77
CA GLN A 216 1.09 -17.57 -8.73
C GLN A 216 0.93 -16.98 -7.32
N ASN A 217 -0.17 -17.30 -6.66
CA ASN A 217 -0.42 -16.88 -5.28
C ASN A 217 0.57 -17.50 -4.30
N TYR A 218 0.97 -18.76 -4.48
CA TYR A 218 2.00 -19.38 -3.64
C TYR A 218 3.37 -18.70 -3.83
N GLU A 219 3.78 -18.44 -5.07
CA GLU A 219 5.01 -17.70 -5.37
C GLU A 219 4.97 -16.28 -4.80
N TYR A 220 3.83 -15.60 -4.90
CA TYR A 220 3.62 -14.31 -4.24
C TYR A 220 3.83 -14.42 -2.72
N ILE A 221 3.23 -15.42 -2.06
CA ILE A 221 3.40 -15.66 -0.62
C ILE A 221 4.88 -15.90 -0.27
N LYS A 222 5.59 -16.76 -1.02
CA LYS A 222 7.03 -17.01 -0.83
C LYS A 222 7.83 -15.71 -0.90
N LYS A 223 7.58 -14.91 -1.95
CA LYS A 223 8.23 -13.61 -2.13
C LYS A 223 7.95 -12.65 -0.97
N GLN A 224 6.72 -12.60 -0.46
CA GLN A 224 6.40 -11.73 0.68
C GLN A 224 6.99 -12.24 2.00
N VAL A 225 7.12 -13.55 2.20
CA VAL A 225 7.81 -14.13 3.36
C VAL A 225 9.31 -13.79 3.31
N GLU A 226 9.96 -13.98 2.15
CA GLU A 226 11.37 -13.67 1.96
C GLU A 226 11.64 -12.15 2.07
N LEU A 227 10.99 -11.32 1.24
CA LEU A 227 11.27 -9.90 1.17
C LEU A 227 10.66 -9.12 2.34
N GLY A 228 9.41 -9.42 2.70
CA GLY A 228 8.69 -8.70 3.74
C GLY A 228 9.15 -9.10 5.14
N ILE A 229 9.19 -10.40 5.44
CA ILE A 229 9.34 -10.90 6.80
C ILE A 229 10.80 -11.20 7.13
N TYR A 230 11.49 -11.98 6.30
CA TYR A 230 12.88 -12.33 6.54
C TYR A 230 13.80 -11.13 6.31
N LYS A 231 13.85 -10.58 5.10
CA LYS A 231 14.75 -9.46 4.77
C LYS A 231 14.27 -8.13 5.33
N GLY A 232 12.96 -7.90 5.40
CA GLY A 232 12.42 -6.62 5.86
C GLY A 232 12.89 -5.44 4.99
N ASN A 233 13.03 -4.26 5.59
CA ASN A 233 13.48 -3.03 4.92
C ASN A 233 15.01 -2.94 4.85
N ASP A 234 15.71 -3.98 5.31
CA ASP A 234 17.18 -4.06 5.25
C ASP A 234 17.67 -4.21 3.80
N MET A 235 16.78 -4.58 2.88
CA MET A 235 17.00 -4.53 1.42
C MET A 235 16.82 -3.11 0.88
N ALA A 236 17.78 -2.23 1.18
CA ALA A 236 17.85 -0.90 0.59
C ALA A 236 18.31 -0.92 -0.90
N ASP A 237 18.72 -2.07 -1.44
CA ASP A 237 19.54 -2.18 -2.66
C ASP A 237 18.99 -3.10 -3.77
N THR A 238 17.77 -3.62 -3.67
CA THR A 238 17.15 -4.39 -4.77
C THR A 238 15.97 -3.67 -5.39
N THR A 239 15.84 -3.75 -6.72
CA THR A 239 14.65 -3.33 -7.47
C THR A 239 13.39 -4.10 -7.05
N GLU A 240 13.55 -5.21 -6.33
CA GLU A 240 12.49 -5.99 -5.73
C GLU A 240 12.30 -5.58 -4.26
N GLN A 241 11.11 -5.08 -3.94
CA GLN A 241 10.66 -4.77 -2.58
C GLN A 241 9.42 -5.60 -2.26
N SER A 242 9.17 -5.81 -0.97
CA SER A 242 7.90 -6.34 -0.49
C SER A 242 6.77 -5.42 -0.92
N ASP A 243 5.66 -6.00 -1.37
CA ASP A 243 4.44 -5.26 -1.68
C ASP A 243 3.59 -5.02 -0.42
N LEU A 244 3.97 -5.60 0.72
CA LEU A 244 3.26 -5.48 1.98
C LEU A 244 3.50 -4.11 2.63
N ASP A 245 2.43 -3.52 3.14
CA ASP A 245 2.45 -2.26 3.85
C ASP A 245 2.22 -2.45 5.36
N PHE A 246 3.31 -2.62 6.11
CA PHE A 246 3.28 -2.80 7.57
C PHE A 246 4.47 -2.12 8.26
N ASN A 247 4.32 -1.83 9.56
CA ASN A 247 5.41 -1.32 10.38
C ASN A 247 6.36 -2.47 10.75
N GLN A 248 7.67 -2.27 10.59
CA GLN A 248 8.65 -3.30 10.91
C GLN A 248 9.09 -3.22 12.36
N ILE A 249 9.34 -4.40 12.94
CA ILE A 249 9.88 -4.54 14.27
C ILE A 249 11.35 -4.16 14.24
N SER A 250 11.72 -3.13 15.01
CA SER A 250 13.11 -2.78 15.22
C SER A 250 13.81 -3.86 16.05
N HIS A 251 15.12 -4.01 15.85
CA HIS A 251 15.88 -5.06 16.51
C HIS A 251 15.95 -4.87 18.03
N ASP A 252 16.00 -3.61 18.48
CA ASP A 252 15.91 -3.28 19.90
C ASP A 252 14.59 -3.76 20.53
N ALA A 253 13.52 -3.84 19.73
CA ALA A 253 12.21 -4.25 20.22
C ALA A 253 12.16 -5.74 20.60
N PHE A 254 13.12 -6.58 20.21
CA PHE A 254 13.17 -7.99 20.64
C PHE A 254 13.27 -8.15 22.17
N ARG A 255 13.70 -7.11 22.89
CA ARG A 255 13.74 -7.08 24.36
C ARG A 255 12.39 -6.73 25.00
N ASN A 256 11.42 -6.23 24.23
CA ASN A 256 10.15 -5.77 24.78
C ASN A 256 9.34 -6.95 25.34
N ALA A 257 8.64 -6.71 26.45
CA ALA A 257 7.98 -7.78 27.21
C ALA A 257 6.97 -8.57 26.36
N GLY A 258 6.28 -7.91 25.42
CA GLY A 258 5.35 -8.56 24.49
C GLY A 258 6.02 -9.59 23.58
N LEU A 259 7.16 -9.26 22.97
CA LEU A 259 7.95 -10.19 22.14
C LEU A 259 8.73 -11.20 22.99
N SER A 260 9.26 -10.77 24.13
CA SER A 260 9.87 -11.66 25.14
C SER A 260 8.91 -12.77 25.56
N ASN A 261 7.61 -12.49 25.67
CA ASN A 261 6.61 -13.52 25.96
C ASN A 261 6.46 -14.55 24.83
N LEU A 262 6.65 -14.18 23.57
CA LEU A 262 6.74 -15.16 22.48
C LEU A 262 7.97 -16.04 22.69
N PHE A 263 9.13 -15.45 23.01
CA PHE A 263 10.34 -16.22 23.36
C PHE A 263 10.17 -17.12 24.60
N LYS A 264 9.35 -16.72 25.58
CA LYS A 264 9.05 -17.56 26.76
C LYS A 264 8.17 -18.76 26.41
N LYS A 265 7.29 -18.63 25.43
CA LYS A 265 6.42 -19.70 24.90
C LYS A 265 7.15 -20.65 23.94
N LEU A 266 8.44 -20.40 23.68
CA LEU A 266 9.35 -21.31 22.98
C LEU A 266 9.87 -22.36 23.97
N ASP A 267 9.56 -23.64 23.71
CA ASP A 267 9.62 -24.74 24.69
C ASP A 267 11.05 -25.22 25.03
N THR A 268 12.08 -24.75 24.31
CA THR A 268 13.39 -25.44 24.27
C THR A 268 14.44 -24.95 25.28
N LEU A 269 14.19 -23.86 26.01
CA LEU A 269 15.01 -23.39 27.13
C LEU A 269 14.20 -23.32 28.42
N SER A 270 14.72 -23.92 29.50
CA SER A 270 14.08 -23.92 30.82
C SER A 270 14.59 -22.83 31.76
N ASP A 271 15.81 -22.31 31.55
CA ASP A 271 16.41 -21.25 32.38
C ASP A 271 16.19 -19.85 31.76
N GLN A 272 15.68 -18.91 32.57
CA GLN A 272 15.46 -17.53 32.16
C GLN A 272 16.78 -16.79 31.91
N THR A 273 17.84 -17.14 32.65
CA THR A 273 19.16 -16.50 32.50
C THR A 273 19.78 -16.80 31.14
N GLU A 274 19.72 -18.07 30.71
CA GLU A 274 20.18 -18.49 29.37
C GLU A 274 19.37 -17.84 28.25
N LYS A 275 18.06 -17.66 28.43
CA LYS A 275 17.19 -16.93 27.47
C LYS A 275 17.61 -15.47 27.34
N ASP A 276 17.85 -14.79 28.46
CA ASP A 276 18.22 -13.38 28.46
C ASP A 276 19.61 -13.17 27.80
N LEU A 277 20.54 -14.10 28.01
CA LEU A 277 21.84 -14.11 27.34
C LEU A 277 21.71 -14.32 25.82
N ALA A 278 20.88 -15.29 25.39
CA ALA A 278 20.62 -15.55 23.98
C ALA A 278 19.95 -14.34 23.28
N ILE A 279 18.98 -13.70 23.93
CA ILE A 279 18.33 -12.48 23.42
C ILE A 279 19.34 -11.34 23.32
N SER A 280 20.22 -11.18 24.32
CA SER A 280 21.27 -10.15 24.25
C SER A 280 22.22 -10.39 23.09
N ASP A 281 22.65 -11.63 22.86
CA ASP A 281 23.52 -12.03 21.77
C ASP A 281 22.87 -11.78 20.40
N ILE A 282 21.58 -12.10 20.26
CA ILE A 282 20.79 -11.79 19.05
C ILE A 282 20.75 -10.28 18.76
N VAL A 283 20.38 -9.47 19.75
CA VAL A 283 20.23 -8.02 19.58
C VAL A 283 21.55 -7.33 19.23
N SER A 284 22.68 -7.92 19.65
CA SER A 284 24.01 -7.41 19.33
C SER A 284 24.52 -7.81 17.93
N ASN A 285 23.86 -8.73 17.23
CA ASN A 285 24.33 -9.28 15.96
C ASN A 285 23.33 -9.05 14.82
N SER A 286 23.59 -8.03 14.01
CA SER A 286 22.68 -7.56 12.95
C SER A 286 22.27 -8.62 11.94
N ASP A 287 23.18 -9.51 11.59
CA ASP A 287 22.96 -10.51 10.54
C ASP A 287 21.91 -11.56 10.94
N SER A 288 21.69 -11.73 12.25
CA SER A 288 20.70 -12.67 12.80
C SER A 288 19.28 -12.11 12.83
N HIS A 289 19.11 -10.80 12.64
CA HIS A 289 17.86 -10.12 12.95
C HIS A 289 16.71 -10.52 12.03
N GLY A 290 16.95 -10.59 10.72
CA GLY A 290 15.95 -11.02 9.74
C GLY A 290 15.49 -12.44 10.01
N PHE A 291 16.45 -13.30 10.36
CA PHE A 291 16.20 -14.68 10.73
C PHE A 291 15.34 -14.81 12.00
N VAL A 292 15.65 -14.05 13.05
CA VAL A 292 14.88 -14.06 14.32
C VAL A 292 13.46 -13.52 14.11
N ARG A 293 13.31 -12.49 13.26
CA ARG A 293 12.00 -11.95 12.88
C ARG A 293 11.13 -13.01 12.19
N LEU A 294 11.70 -13.78 11.26
CA LEU A 294 11.03 -14.91 10.61
C LEU A 294 10.60 -15.99 11.62
N MET A 295 11.50 -16.36 12.55
CA MET A 295 11.21 -17.33 13.61
C MET A 295 10.06 -16.87 14.52
N LEU A 296 10.12 -15.63 15.01
CA LEU A 296 9.09 -15.05 15.88
C LEU A 296 7.73 -14.92 15.17
N PHE A 297 7.73 -14.48 13.91
CA PHE A 297 6.51 -14.39 13.13
C PHE A 297 5.89 -15.77 12.88
N SER A 298 6.71 -16.79 12.62
CA SER A 298 6.24 -18.17 12.46
C SER A 298 5.57 -18.70 13.73
N HIS A 299 6.14 -18.43 14.90
CA HIS A 299 5.50 -18.77 16.17
C HIS A 299 4.22 -17.96 16.40
N TYR A 300 4.22 -16.67 16.06
CA TYR A 300 3.05 -15.80 16.11
C TYR A 300 1.90 -16.35 15.26
N MET A 301 2.18 -16.81 14.03
CA MET A 301 1.20 -17.44 13.15
C MET A 301 0.57 -18.69 13.78
N LEU A 302 1.36 -19.50 14.52
CA LEU A 302 0.85 -20.70 15.17
C LEU A 302 -0.02 -20.39 16.40
N LYS A 303 0.42 -19.46 17.26
CA LYS A 303 -0.11 -19.28 18.63
C LYS A 303 -0.96 -18.03 18.85
N SER A 304 -0.82 -17.01 18.00
CA SER A 304 -1.46 -15.70 18.17
C SER A 304 -2.40 -15.34 17.03
N VAL A 305 -2.47 -16.15 15.97
CA VAL A 305 -3.58 -16.10 15.01
C VAL A 305 -4.71 -16.97 15.56
N VAL A 306 -5.91 -16.39 15.66
CA VAL A 306 -7.08 -16.99 16.31
C VAL A 306 -8.21 -17.12 15.30
N LEU A 307 -8.84 -18.30 15.29
CA LEU A 307 -10.02 -18.63 14.50
C LEU A 307 -11.16 -19.02 15.45
N MET A 308 -12.39 -18.63 15.10
CA MET A 308 -13.59 -19.16 15.75
C MET A 308 -14.11 -20.35 14.95
N ARG A 309 -13.93 -21.55 15.47
CA ARG A 309 -14.43 -22.78 14.88
C ARG A 309 -15.88 -22.99 15.31
N ILE A 310 -16.80 -22.96 14.36
CA ILE A 310 -18.21 -23.31 14.55
C ILE A 310 -18.42 -24.69 13.95
N GLU A 311 -18.72 -25.68 14.78
CA GLU A 311 -19.02 -27.05 14.34
C GLU A 311 -20.50 -27.32 14.49
N THR A 312 -21.11 -27.85 13.44
CA THR A 312 -22.53 -28.17 13.36
C THR A 312 -22.74 -29.68 13.15
N SER A 313 -23.95 -30.13 13.45
CA SER A 313 -24.37 -31.53 13.25
C SER A 313 -24.60 -31.88 11.78
N ASP A 314 -25.00 -30.89 10.98
CA ASP A 314 -25.48 -31.04 9.61
C ASP A 314 -25.29 -29.75 8.80
N GLU A 315 -25.38 -29.89 7.47
CA GLU A 315 -25.17 -28.78 6.53
C GLU A 315 -26.25 -27.70 6.62
N ASP A 316 -27.52 -28.04 6.89
CA ASP A 316 -28.61 -27.07 6.96
C ASP A 316 -28.38 -26.07 8.10
N ALA A 317 -28.01 -26.57 9.30
CA ALA A 317 -27.63 -25.71 10.42
C ALA A 317 -26.40 -24.84 10.12
N ALA A 318 -25.44 -25.35 9.34
CA ALA A 318 -24.28 -24.58 8.91
C ALA A 318 -24.66 -23.43 7.96
N PHE A 319 -25.57 -23.68 7.02
CA PHE A 319 -26.08 -22.66 6.10
C PHE A 319 -26.91 -21.58 6.81
N ASP A 320 -27.75 -21.95 7.77
CA ASP A 320 -28.52 -20.98 8.57
C ASP A 320 -27.61 -20.01 9.35
N ILE A 321 -26.52 -20.54 9.93
CA ILE A 321 -25.51 -19.74 10.63
C ILE A 321 -24.75 -18.85 9.64
N PHE A 322 -24.37 -19.42 8.49
CA PHE A 322 -23.69 -18.69 7.42
C PHE A 322 -24.50 -17.49 6.94
N ASP A 323 -25.78 -17.69 6.62
CA ASP A 323 -26.68 -16.65 6.14
C ASP A 323 -26.90 -15.57 7.21
N SER A 324 -27.05 -15.98 8.47
CA SER A 324 -27.22 -15.06 9.59
C SER A 324 -26.00 -14.16 9.81
N LEU A 325 -24.78 -14.69 9.65
CA LEU A 325 -23.55 -13.92 9.78
C LEU A 325 -23.35 -12.95 8.60
N ASN A 326 -23.73 -13.37 7.39
CA ASN A 326 -23.58 -12.56 6.17
C ASN A 326 -24.67 -11.51 5.97
N THR A 327 -25.81 -11.61 6.67
CA THR A 327 -26.91 -10.63 6.61
C THR A 327 -26.66 -9.41 7.52
N THR A 328 -25.56 -9.38 8.28
CA THR A 328 -25.23 -8.25 9.16
C THR A 328 -24.93 -6.98 8.33
N GLY A 329 -25.57 -5.85 8.70
CA GLY A 329 -25.39 -4.56 8.01
C GLY A 329 -23.97 -3.98 8.14
N GLU A 330 -23.76 -2.78 7.61
CA GLU A 330 -22.42 -2.15 7.65
C GLU A 330 -21.87 -2.04 9.08
N PRO A 331 -20.62 -2.48 9.32
CA PRO A 331 -20.04 -2.43 10.65
C PRO A 331 -19.72 -0.99 11.05
N LEU A 332 -20.05 -0.64 12.30
CA LEU A 332 -19.79 0.70 12.87
C LEU A 332 -18.31 1.11 12.71
N THR A 333 -18.06 2.38 12.41
CA THR A 333 -16.68 2.90 12.33
C THR A 333 -16.01 2.90 13.70
N ALA A 334 -14.67 2.94 13.71
CA ALA A 334 -13.92 3.07 14.96
C ALA A 334 -14.29 4.36 15.71
N ILE A 335 -14.54 5.47 15.00
CA ILE A 335 -15.00 6.76 15.55
C ILE A 335 -16.37 6.62 16.22
N GLN A 336 -17.32 5.92 15.59
CA GLN A 336 -18.65 5.68 16.17
C GLN A 336 -18.58 4.88 17.47
N THR A 337 -17.69 3.88 17.54
CA THR A 337 -17.46 3.11 18.77
C THR A 337 -16.61 3.85 19.81
N PHE A 338 -15.91 4.91 19.40
CA PHE A 338 -15.09 5.75 20.26
C PHE A 338 -15.92 6.80 21.02
N LYS A 339 -16.94 7.39 20.38
CA LYS A 339 -17.83 8.39 21.00
C LYS A 339 -18.41 7.96 22.35
N PRO A 340 -18.92 6.73 22.56
CA PRO A 340 -19.37 6.26 23.88
C PRO A 340 -18.29 6.31 24.98
N LEU A 341 -17.02 6.05 24.65
CA LEU A 341 -15.89 6.13 25.60
C LEU A 341 -15.61 7.56 26.03
N VAL A 342 -15.75 8.52 25.11
CA VAL A 342 -15.59 9.94 25.42
C VAL A 342 -16.77 10.43 26.25
N MET A 343 -17.99 9.98 25.93
CA MET A 343 -19.18 10.29 26.73
C MET A 343 -19.12 9.73 28.16
N SER A 344 -18.48 8.58 28.39
CA SER A 344 -18.28 8.07 29.75
C SER A 344 -17.24 8.90 30.50
N PHE A 345 -16.13 9.26 29.85
CA PHE A 345 -15.11 10.14 30.41
C PHE A 345 -15.68 11.50 30.84
N GLU A 346 -16.51 12.14 30.00
CA GLU A 346 -17.14 13.42 30.33
C GLU A 346 -18.05 13.30 31.58
N ARG A 347 -18.83 12.21 31.66
CA ARG A 347 -19.67 11.92 32.83
C ARG A 347 -18.84 11.71 34.10
N GLU A 348 -17.72 11.01 34.01
CA GLU A 348 -16.79 10.82 35.13
C GLU A 348 -16.16 12.15 35.60
N ASN A 349 -16.02 13.14 34.73
CA ASN A 349 -15.54 14.49 35.06
C ASN A 349 -16.67 15.47 35.46
N GLY A 350 -17.87 14.95 35.78
CA GLY A 350 -18.99 15.76 36.27
C GLY A 350 -19.90 16.34 35.19
N ASN A 351 -19.63 16.07 33.90
CA ASN A 351 -20.45 16.56 32.79
C ASN A 351 -21.55 15.54 32.46
N THR A 352 -22.73 15.72 33.06
CA THR A 352 -23.88 14.81 32.87
C THR A 352 -24.58 14.97 31.52
N ASN A 353 -24.45 16.13 30.87
CA ASN A 353 -25.00 16.40 29.55
C ASN A 353 -23.88 16.56 28.51
N PHE A 354 -23.59 15.48 27.78
CA PHE A 354 -22.51 15.44 26.80
C PHE A 354 -22.64 16.56 25.75
N SER A 355 -23.84 16.84 25.24
CA SER A 355 -24.06 17.85 24.18
C SER A 355 -23.63 19.27 24.52
N ARG A 356 -23.27 19.56 25.79
CA ARG A 356 -22.76 20.87 26.21
C ARG A 356 -21.25 20.89 26.45
N THR A 357 -20.57 19.76 26.34
CA THR A 357 -19.13 19.68 26.61
C THR A 357 -18.30 20.09 25.41
N GLU A 358 -17.04 20.42 25.66
CA GLU A 358 -16.12 20.74 24.57
C GLU A 358 -15.90 19.52 23.66
N SER A 359 -15.79 18.30 24.23
CA SER A 359 -15.67 17.08 23.43
C SER A 359 -16.86 16.88 22.48
N ALA A 360 -18.07 17.27 22.87
CA ALA A 360 -19.22 17.17 21.97
C ALA A 360 -19.11 18.11 20.77
N LYS A 361 -18.67 19.36 20.96
CA LYS A 361 -18.42 20.30 19.85
C LYS A 361 -17.36 19.77 18.89
N GLN A 362 -16.31 19.16 19.43
CA GLN A 362 -15.26 18.53 18.61
C GLN A 362 -15.80 17.33 17.82
N PHE A 363 -16.67 16.50 18.41
CA PHE A 363 -17.36 15.43 17.69
C PHE A 363 -18.33 15.94 16.63
N GLU A 364 -19.04 17.05 16.88
CA GLU A 364 -19.90 17.70 15.88
C GLU A 364 -19.07 18.17 14.69
N ARG A 365 -17.96 18.89 14.94
CA ARG A 365 -17.02 19.31 13.89
C ARG A 365 -16.46 18.11 13.09
N LEU A 366 -16.09 17.04 13.78
CA LEU A 366 -15.62 15.79 13.15
C LEU A 366 -16.72 15.15 12.29
N GLU A 367 -17.93 15.01 12.82
CA GLU A 367 -19.07 14.39 12.13
C GLU A 367 -19.52 15.23 10.93
N GLU A 368 -19.55 16.56 11.03
CA GLU A 368 -19.83 17.46 9.92
C GLU A 368 -18.86 17.25 8.76
N ASN A 369 -17.55 17.20 9.03
CA ASN A 369 -16.53 16.95 8.01
C ASN A 369 -16.68 15.56 7.36
N LEU A 370 -17.05 14.52 8.12
CA LEU A 370 -17.28 13.18 7.57
C LEU A 370 -18.62 13.06 6.82
N ASN A 371 -19.65 13.80 7.23
CA ASN A 371 -20.98 13.73 6.64
C ASN A 371 -21.08 14.33 5.23
N HIS A 372 -20.07 15.12 4.82
CA HIS A 372 -19.93 15.61 3.44
C HIS A 372 -19.77 14.48 2.42
N PHE A 373 -19.26 13.32 2.84
CA PHE A 373 -19.11 12.17 1.96
C PHE A 373 -20.42 11.37 1.87
N GLU A 374 -20.66 10.76 0.71
CA GLU A 374 -21.74 9.77 0.51
C GLU A 374 -21.59 8.61 1.50
N ILE A 375 -22.71 8.00 1.91
CA ILE A 375 -22.75 6.94 2.94
C ILE A 375 -21.70 5.85 2.66
N ASP A 376 -21.66 5.34 1.43
CA ASP A 376 -20.74 4.28 0.99
C ASP A 376 -19.25 4.68 1.09
N LYS A 377 -18.93 5.98 1.08
CA LYS A 377 -17.56 6.51 1.18
C LYS A 377 -17.17 6.90 2.61
N ARG A 378 -18.15 7.19 3.48
CA ARG A 378 -17.89 7.64 4.87
C ARG A 378 -17.02 6.68 5.65
N GLN A 379 -17.24 5.37 5.48
CA GLN A 379 -16.47 4.36 6.20
C GLN A 379 -14.99 4.37 5.77
N LYS A 380 -14.73 4.55 4.48
CA LYS A 380 -13.38 4.67 3.93
C LYS A 380 -12.69 5.93 4.45
N GLU A 381 -13.35 7.09 4.38
CA GLU A 381 -12.78 8.34 4.88
C GLU A 381 -12.52 8.32 6.39
N ALA A 382 -13.40 7.71 7.17
CA ALA A 382 -13.18 7.52 8.61
C ALA A 382 -11.94 6.64 8.88
N LYS A 383 -11.72 5.58 8.08
CA LYS A 383 -10.53 4.74 8.20
C LYS A 383 -9.27 5.54 7.86
N GLU A 384 -9.26 6.22 6.72
CA GLU A 384 -8.10 7.00 6.28
C GLU A 384 -7.79 8.16 7.24
N LEU A 385 -8.80 8.82 7.82
CA LEU A 385 -8.64 9.84 8.85
C LEU A 385 -7.85 9.30 10.04
N LEU A 386 -8.17 8.10 10.51
CA LEU A 386 -7.46 7.48 11.63
C LEU A 386 -6.03 7.08 11.28
N VAL A 387 -5.76 6.74 10.01
CA VAL A 387 -4.38 6.56 9.54
C VAL A 387 -3.60 7.88 9.63
N THR A 388 -4.16 8.98 9.13
CA THR A 388 -3.53 10.31 9.22
C THR A 388 -3.34 10.73 10.69
N PHE A 389 -4.32 10.46 11.54
CA PHE A 389 -4.27 10.75 12.97
C PHE A 389 -3.13 10.02 13.69
N ALA A 390 -2.99 8.71 13.48
CA ALA A 390 -1.90 7.96 14.10
C ALA A 390 -0.52 8.41 13.61
N LEU A 391 -0.38 8.71 12.31
CA LEU A 391 0.86 9.26 11.76
C LEU A 391 1.17 10.65 12.34
N HIS A 392 0.16 11.49 12.54
CA HIS A 392 0.34 12.81 13.12
C HIS A 392 0.81 12.75 14.57
N LEU A 393 0.24 11.85 15.37
CA LEU A 393 0.59 11.74 16.78
C LEU A 393 1.89 10.98 17.03
N GLU A 394 2.13 9.86 16.35
CA GLU A 394 3.21 8.92 16.70
C GLU A 394 4.13 8.58 15.53
N GLY A 395 3.79 9.01 14.31
CA GLY A 395 4.58 8.76 13.12
C GLY A 395 4.54 7.32 12.58
N HIS A 396 3.69 6.47 13.15
CA HIS A 396 3.46 5.11 12.68
C HIS A 396 2.14 4.99 11.91
N LYS A 397 2.16 4.20 10.82
CA LYS A 397 0.95 3.98 10.03
C LYS A 397 0.01 3.04 10.80
N LEU A 398 -1.22 3.48 11.05
CA LEU A 398 -2.27 2.63 11.61
C LEU A 398 -2.91 1.78 10.49
N PRO A 399 -3.16 0.48 10.69
CA PRO A 399 -3.86 -0.35 9.71
C PRO A 399 -5.30 0.11 9.48
N GLU A 400 -5.83 -0.11 8.28
CA GLU A 400 -7.21 0.27 7.94
C GLU A 400 -8.29 -0.69 8.47
N ASN A 401 -7.89 -1.82 9.09
CA ASN A 401 -8.85 -2.75 9.67
C ASN A 401 -9.51 -2.15 10.92
N LEU A 402 -10.84 -2.28 11.01
CA LEU A 402 -11.63 -1.66 12.08
C LEU A 402 -11.21 -2.12 13.48
N ALA A 403 -10.82 -3.38 13.63
CA ALA A 403 -10.39 -3.90 14.91
C ALA A 403 -9.13 -3.19 15.42
N ALA A 404 -8.14 -2.95 14.57
CA ALA A 404 -6.90 -2.27 14.94
C ALA A 404 -7.19 -0.82 15.29
N GLN A 405 -7.99 -0.14 14.48
CA GLN A 405 -8.36 1.25 14.71
C GLN A 405 -9.16 1.46 16.01
N ARG A 406 -10.09 0.55 16.32
CA ARG A 406 -10.85 0.56 17.58
C ARG A 406 -9.95 0.32 18.79
N SER A 407 -9.07 -0.68 18.72
CA SER A 407 -8.09 -0.95 19.77
C SER A 407 -7.20 0.25 20.01
N TYR A 408 -6.69 0.86 18.93
CA TYR A 408 -5.81 2.02 18.98
C TYR A 408 -6.46 3.21 19.69
N LEU A 409 -7.65 3.65 19.24
CA LEU A 409 -8.36 4.77 19.89
C LEU A 409 -8.65 4.50 21.36
N ARG A 410 -9.07 3.27 21.69
CA ARG A 410 -9.34 2.86 23.06
C ARG A 410 -8.07 2.93 23.91
N GLU A 411 -6.99 2.34 23.43
CA GLU A 411 -5.70 2.29 24.13
C GLU A 411 -5.16 3.70 24.38
N LYS A 412 -5.15 4.56 23.36
CA LYS A 412 -4.64 5.93 23.53
C LYS A 412 -5.48 6.77 24.47
N PHE A 413 -6.80 6.63 24.42
CA PHE A 413 -7.69 7.42 25.24
C PHE A 413 -7.80 6.91 26.68
N GLN A 414 -7.87 5.60 26.89
CA GLN A 414 -7.98 5.01 28.23
C GLN A 414 -6.63 4.80 28.92
N GLY A 415 -5.55 4.63 28.14
CA GLY A 415 -4.20 4.41 28.65
C GLY A 415 -3.57 5.62 29.33
N THR A 416 -4.13 6.82 29.17
CA THR A 416 -3.71 8.03 29.88
C THR A 416 -4.68 8.38 31.01
N VAL A 417 -4.15 8.77 32.15
CA VAL A 417 -4.92 9.31 33.28
C VAL A 417 -5.12 10.83 33.14
N ASN A 418 -4.30 11.49 32.31
CA ASN A 418 -4.33 12.94 32.16
C ASN A 418 -5.52 13.39 31.30
N SER A 419 -6.50 14.06 31.92
CA SER A 419 -7.68 14.58 31.23
C SER A 419 -7.34 15.57 30.10
N ASN A 420 -6.28 16.36 30.22
CA ASN A 420 -5.90 17.30 29.16
C ASN A 420 -5.47 16.58 27.87
N ILE A 421 -4.74 15.46 28.01
CA ILE A 421 -4.34 14.63 26.86
C ILE A 421 -5.58 14.02 26.20
N LYS A 422 -6.58 13.61 26.98
CA LYS A 422 -7.86 13.09 26.44
C LYS A 422 -8.60 14.13 25.61
N TYR A 423 -8.65 15.39 26.07
CA TYR A 423 -9.22 16.49 25.28
C TYR A 423 -8.42 16.76 24.00
N ILE A 424 -7.08 16.75 24.09
CA ILE A 424 -6.20 16.89 22.92
C ILE A 424 -6.49 15.82 21.88
N ILE A 425 -6.60 14.54 22.27
CA ILE A 425 -6.92 13.43 21.36
C ILE A 425 -8.21 13.70 20.56
N VAL A 426 -9.28 14.14 21.24
CA VAL A 426 -10.57 14.42 20.59
C VAL A 426 -10.48 15.65 19.68
N GLN A 427 -9.77 16.70 20.12
CA GLN A 427 -9.55 17.91 19.33
C GLN A 427 -8.72 17.62 18.08
N SER A 428 -7.59 16.91 18.20
CA SER A 428 -6.72 16.55 17.08
C SER A 428 -7.45 15.73 16.01
N LEU A 429 -8.36 14.82 16.39
CA LEU A 429 -9.19 14.08 15.44
C LEU A 429 -10.06 15.03 14.60
N ALA A 430 -10.67 16.02 15.24
CA ALA A 430 -11.51 17.00 14.57
C ALA A 430 -10.68 17.97 13.70
N ASP A 431 -9.52 18.43 14.19
CA ASP A 431 -8.57 19.28 13.46
C ASP A 431 -8.08 18.60 12.17
N ILE A 432 -7.69 17.33 12.25
CA ILE A 432 -7.22 16.57 11.08
C ILE A 432 -8.38 16.31 10.10
N ALA A 433 -9.60 16.07 10.60
CA ALA A 433 -10.78 15.91 9.74
C ALA A 433 -11.09 17.18 8.95
N GLU A 434 -11.06 18.34 9.62
CA GLU A 434 -11.23 19.65 9.02
C GLU A 434 -10.13 19.96 8.01
N PHE A 435 -8.86 19.69 8.37
CA PHE A 435 -7.73 19.88 7.48
C PHE A 435 -7.85 19.04 6.21
N ARG A 436 -8.18 17.75 6.33
CA ARG A 436 -8.41 16.87 5.19
C ARG A 436 -9.55 17.38 4.32
N GLN A 437 -10.65 17.77 4.93
CA GLN A 437 -11.79 18.27 4.17
C GLN A 437 -11.47 19.57 3.44
N THR A 438 -10.58 20.40 3.97
CA THR A 438 -10.25 21.72 3.39
C THR A 438 -9.11 21.66 2.36
N TYR A 439 -8.02 20.96 2.66
CA TYR A 439 -6.76 20.99 1.89
C TYR A 439 -6.44 19.70 1.12
N TRP A 440 -7.21 18.63 1.31
CA TRP A 440 -7.00 17.35 0.62
C TRP A 440 -8.15 16.98 -0.31
N ASN A 441 -9.38 17.27 0.09
CA ASN A 441 -10.57 17.05 -0.72
C ASN A 441 -10.55 17.95 -1.96
N ARG A 442 -10.61 17.33 -3.15
CA ARG A 442 -10.54 18.03 -4.44
C ARG A 442 -11.68 19.03 -4.65
N ASP A 443 -12.87 18.72 -4.13
CA ASP A 443 -14.05 19.56 -4.28
C ASP A 443 -13.97 20.81 -3.40
N SER A 444 -13.21 20.74 -2.30
CA SER A 444 -13.00 21.84 -1.37
C SER A 444 -11.82 22.74 -1.73
N ILE A 445 -10.74 22.17 -2.28
CA ILE A 445 -9.49 22.92 -2.60
C ILE A 445 -9.77 24.14 -3.50
N GLN A 446 -10.76 24.06 -4.39
CA GLN A 446 -11.14 25.18 -5.25
C GLN A 446 -11.58 26.43 -4.48
N TYR A 447 -12.15 26.25 -3.28
CA TYR A 447 -12.66 27.32 -2.43
C TYR A 447 -11.61 27.93 -1.49
N LEU A 448 -10.37 27.44 -1.48
CA LEU A 448 -9.31 27.97 -0.60
C LEU A 448 -9.03 29.48 -0.75
N ASN A 449 -9.52 30.16 -1.81
CA ASN A 449 -9.38 31.62 -1.97
C ASN A 449 -10.19 32.39 -0.92
N SER A 450 -11.26 31.79 -0.39
CA SER A 450 -12.05 32.42 0.68
C SER A 450 -11.33 32.37 2.03
N ILE A 451 -10.36 31.45 2.17
CA ILE A 451 -9.56 31.25 3.39
C ILE A 451 -8.22 31.99 3.27
N HIS A 452 -7.62 31.92 2.08
CA HIS A 452 -6.32 32.50 1.74
C HIS A 452 -6.51 33.54 0.62
N PRO A 453 -6.69 34.84 0.95
CA PRO A 453 -6.94 35.87 -0.04
C PRO A 453 -5.65 36.42 -0.70
N ASN A 454 -4.46 36.04 -0.22
CA ASN A 454 -3.17 36.59 -0.66
C ASN A 454 -2.67 35.93 -1.96
N ASP A 455 -1.69 36.54 -2.64
CA ASP A 455 -1.09 36.01 -3.89
C ASP A 455 -0.42 34.62 -3.71
N THR A 456 -0.02 34.27 -2.49
CA THR A 456 0.50 32.94 -2.10
C THR A 456 -0.56 31.83 -2.18
N SER A 457 -1.84 32.19 -2.22
CA SER A 457 -2.99 31.25 -2.25
C SER A 457 -3.01 30.34 -3.47
N ASP A 458 -2.64 30.85 -4.65
CA ASP A 458 -2.75 30.10 -5.91
C ASP A 458 -1.72 28.96 -5.99
N ARG A 459 -0.51 29.19 -5.46
CA ARG A 459 0.54 28.15 -5.38
C ARG A 459 0.20 27.13 -4.30
N LEU A 460 -0.26 27.56 -3.13
CA LEU A 460 -0.73 26.67 -2.06
C LEU A 460 -1.82 25.73 -2.58
N LYS A 461 -2.83 26.26 -3.26
CA LYS A 461 -3.90 25.48 -3.90
C LYS A 461 -3.38 24.47 -4.89
N LEU A 462 -2.50 24.89 -5.79
CA LEU A 462 -1.90 24.02 -6.79
C LEU A 462 -1.16 22.86 -6.12
N CYS A 463 -0.38 23.16 -5.08
CA CYS A 463 0.38 22.18 -4.31
C CYS A 463 -0.56 21.19 -3.60
N CYS A 464 -1.58 21.66 -2.88
CA CYS A 464 -2.61 20.82 -2.28
C CYS A 464 -3.28 19.90 -3.30
N ALA A 465 -3.66 20.45 -4.45
CA ALA A 465 -4.28 19.70 -5.54
C ALA A 465 -3.33 18.66 -6.15
N PHE A 466 -2.05 18.99 -6.26
CA PHE A 466 -1.01 18.09 -6.75
C PHE A 466 -0.75 16.94 -5.77
N ILE A 467 -0.54 17.22 -4.48
CA ILE A 467 -0.33 16.17 -3.46
C ILE A 467 -1.55 15.24 -3.39
N SER A 468 -2.78 15.79 -3.45
CA SER A 468 -4.03 15.02 -3.56
C SER A 468 -4.12 14.20 -4.85
N ALA A 469 -3.65 14.75 -5.99
CA ALA A 469 -3.58 14.01 -7.25
C ALA A 469 -2.57 12.85 -7.21
N MET A 470 -1.48 13.01 -6.45
CA MET A 470 -0.44 12.02 -6.24
C MET A 470 -0.81 10.95 -5.20
N LYS A 471 -1.91 11.14 -4.46
CA LYS A 471 -2.41 10.25 -3.39
C LYS A 471 -1.39 10.03 -2.26
N THR A 472 -0.54 11.03 -1.99
CA THR A 472 0.47 10.98 -0.93
C THR A 472 -0.11 11.42 0.42
N SER A 473 -0.89 10.55 1.07
CA SER A 473 -1.50 10.84 2.39
C SER A 473 -0.47 11.01 3.51
N LEU A 474 0.75 10.50 3.33
CA LEU A 474 1.86 10.66 4.26
C LEU A 474 2.36 12.12 4.38
N ALA A 475 2.02 13.01 3.44
CA ALA A 475 2.35 14.43 3.59
C ALA A 475 1.38 15.15 4.55
N LEU A 476 0.15 14.66 4.69
CA LEU A 476 -0.91 15.30 5.46
C LEU A 476 -0.54 15.54 6.92
N PRO A 477 0.03 14.57 7.67
CA PRO A 477 0.41 14.78 9.07
C PRO A 477 1.33 15.98 9.28
N ILE A 478 2.31 16.17 8.38
CA ILE A 478 3.26 17.29 8.43
C ILE A 478 2.53 18.59 8.10
N MET A 479 1.74 18.60 7.01
CA MET A 479 0.97 19.79 6.61
C MET A 479 0.00 20.23 7.71
N THR A 480 -0.65 19.28 8.40
CA THR A 480 -1.55 19.59 9.53
C THR A 480 -0.83 20.26 10.69
N ARG A 481 0.45 19.94 10.96
CA ARG A 481 1.21 20.62 12.03
C ARG A 481 1.46 22.09 11.71
N TYR A 482 1.91 22.38 10.49
CA TYR A 482 2.11 23.77 10.06
C TYR A 482 0.79 24.53 9.91
N TRP A 483 -0.29 23.84 9.52
CA TRP A 483 -1.63 24.42 9.53
C TRP A 483 -2.10 24.74 10.95
N ALA A 484 -1.87 23.86 11.92
CA ALA A 484 -2.20 24.10 13.32
C ALA A 484 -1.43 25.30 13.90
N GLN A 485 -0.16 25.48 13.51
CA GLN A 485 0.61 26.68 13.83
C GLN A 485 -0.03 27.93 13.20
N TYR A 486 -0.35 27.89 11.91
CA TYR A 486 -1.04 28.97 11.20
C TYR A 486 -2.38 29.36 11.88
N GLN A 487 -3.15 28.39 12.36
CA GLN A 487 -4.38 28.67 13.11
C GLN A 487 -4.13 29.45 14.42
N GLN A 488 -2.93 29.34 15.00
CA GLN A 488 -2.56 30.02 16.25
C GLN A 488 -1.96 31.40 16.02
N ASP A 489 -1.07 31.56 15.04
CA ASP A 489 -0.30 32.79 14.82
C ASP A 489 -0.75 33.62 13.60
N GLY A 490 -1.59 33.06 12.72
CA GLY A 490 -2.07 33.70 11.49
C GLY A 490 -1.02 33.81 10.38
N ASN A 491 0.15 33.18 10.52
CA ASN A 491 1.24 33.25 9.54
C ASN A 491 1.01 32.26 8.39
N GLU A 492 0.29 32.71 7.37
CA GLU A 492 -0.01 31.91 6.17
C GLU A 492 1.25 31.53 5.38
N ASP A 493 2.23 32.42 5.27
CA ASP A 493 3.41 32.21 4.43
C ASP A 493 4.23 31.01 4.90
N THR A 494 4.38 30.83 6.22
CA THR A 494 5.10 29.68 6.78
C THR A 494 4.41 28.36 6.44
N PHE A 495 3.08 28.33 6.52
CA PHE A 495 2.30 27.15 6.14
C PHE A 495 2.38 26.89 4.62
N ALA A 496 2.19 27.92 3.80
CA ALA A 496 2.26 27.81 2.35
C ALA A 496 3.64 27.32 1.89
N ASP A 497 4.72 27.87 2.44
CA ASP A 497 6.09 27.47 2.14
C ASP A 497 6.39 26.03 2.59
N ALA A 498 5.85 25.57 3.72
CA ALA A 498 5.99 24.18 4.14
C ALA A 498 5.31 23.22 3.14
N VAL A 499 4.11 23.57 2.66
CA VAL A 499 3.40 22.78 1.62
C VAL A 499 4.15 22.79 0.30
N MET A 500 4.75 23.92 -0.10
CA MET A 500 5.59 24.02 -1.30
C MET A 500 6.88 23.20 -1.16
N ALA A 501 7.55 23.23 0.00
CA ALA A 501 8.74 22.43 0.29
C ALA A 501 8.43 20.92 0.19
N LEU A 502 7.33 20.46 0.79
CA LEU A 502 6.87 19.07 0.69
C LEU A 502 6.53 18.69 -0.75
N THR A 503 5.92 19.59 -1.51
CA THR A 503 5.62 19.40 -2.93
C THR A 503 6.89 19.26 -3.75
N ALA A 504 7.88 20.13 -3.53
CA ALA A 504 9.16 20.06 -4.20
C ALA A 504 9.91 18.76 -3.87
N PHE A 505 9.96 18.37 -2.59
CA PHE A 505 10.52 17.08 -2.19
C PHE A 505 9.82 15.92 -2.92
N LEU A 506 8.49 15.90 -2.91
CA LEU A 506 7.68 14.88 -3.58
C LEU A 506 7.98 14.80 -5.09
N VAL A 507 8.07 15.94 -5.77
CA VAL A 507 8.37 16.02 -7.20
C VAL A 507 9.79 15.53 -7.49
N LEU A 508 10.80 16.07 -6.82
CA LEU A 508 12.20 15.71 -7.05
C LEU A 508 12.43 14.22 -6.75
N ARG A 509 11.90 13.73 -5.63
CA ARG A 509 12.08 12.35 -5.17
C ARG A 509 11.37 11.32 -6.05
N ARG A 510 10.12 11.56 -6.45
CA ARG A 510 9.34 10.62 -7.29
C ARG A 510 9.76 10.65 -8.75
N SER A 511 10.39 11.72 -9.21
CA SER A 511 10.90 11.78 -10.59
C SER A 511 12.04 10.79 -10.84
N ILE A 512 12.77 10.38 -9.79
CA ILE A 512 13.89 9.43 -9.91
C ILE A 512 13.40 8.00 -10.10
N THR A 513 12.34 7.60 -9.40
CA THR A 513 11.82 6.22 -9.46
C THR A 513 10.66 6.06 -10.44
N GLY A 514 9.92 7.13 -10.74
CA GLY A 514 8.69 7.09 -11.54
C GLY A 514 7.50 6.41 -10.86
N THR A 515 7.70 5.69 -9.76
CA THR A 515 6.68 4.95 -9.00
C THR A 515 6.55 5.51 -7.57
N THR A 516 5.88 4.78 -6.67
CA THR A 516 5.89 5.05 -5.23
C THR A 516 7.07 4.38 -4.51
N GLY A 517 8.00 3.75 -5.25
CA GLY A 517 9.12 3.00 -4.68
C GLY A 517 9.96 3.83 -3.70
N GLY A 518 9.97 3.41 -2.43
CA GLY A 518 10.78 3.96 -1.36
C GLY A 518 10.39 5.34 -0.80
N ILE A 519 9.51 6.12 -1.44
CA ILE A 519 9.14 7.45 -0.92
C ILE A 519 8.27 7.37 0.34
N ASP A 520 7.38 6.38 0.41
CA ASP A 520 6.55 6.17 1.59
C ASP A 520 7.42 5.81 2.80
N THR A 521 8.47 5.02 2.58
CA THR A 521 9.50 4.71 3.58
C THR A 521 10.23 5.97 4.03
N ASP A 522 10.58 6.87 3.11
CA ASP A 522 11.25 8.13 3.44
C ASP A 522 10.37 9.00 4.33
N PHE A 523 9.10 9.20 3.96
CA PHE A 523 8.14 9.91 4.80
C PHE A 523 8.00 9.26 6.18
N ARG A 524 7.83 7.94 6.26
CA ARG A 524 7.69 7.22 7.56
C ARG A 524 8.91 7.40 8.45
N LYS A 525 10.12 7.37 7.89
CA LYS A 525 11.35 7.62 8.66
C LYS A 525 11.39 9.05 9.18
N MET A 526 10.99 10.03 8.37
CA MET A 526 10.87 11.43 8.79
C MET A 526 9.77 11.64 9.85
N MET A 527 8.67 10.87 9.80
CA MET A 527 7.56 11.01 10.74
C MET A 527 7.97 10.79 12.20
N GLY A 528 8.99 9.98 12.48
CA GLY A 528 9.49 9.80 13.85
C GLY A 528 9.88 11.14 14.50
N THR A 529 10.47 12.05 13.72
CA THR A 529 10.84 13.41 14.16
C THR A 529 9.71 14.41 13.94
N LEU A 530 8.88 14.21 12.92
CA LEU A 530 7.84 15.15 12.49
C LEU A 530 6.46 14.88 13.12
N CYS A 531 6.28 13.86 13.95
CA CYS A 531 5.05 13.65 14.72
C CYS A 531 4.96 14.60 15.91
N THR A 532 3.75 14.81 16.45
CA THR A 532 3.51 15.74 17.57
C THR A 532 3.76 15.14 18.95
N GLY A 533 3.64 13.82 19.10
CA GLY A 533 3.38 13.20 20.40
C GLY A 533 1.93 13.41 20.85
N LEU A 534 1.46 12.56 21.77
CA LEU A 534 0.08 12.59 22.31
C LEU A 534 -0.26 13.87 23.08
N ASP A 535 0.75 14.52 23.65
CA ASP A 535 0.67 15.71 24.48
C ASP A 535 1.27 16.95 23.81
N TYR A 536 1.53 16.89 22.49
CA TYR A 536 2.29 17.90 21.75
C TYR A 536 3.72 18.14 22.30
N SER A 537 4.33 17.12 22.92
CA SER A 537 5.69 17.21 23.46
C SER A 537 6.76 17.42 22.39
N ASN A 538 6.54 16.95 21.16
CA ASN A 538 7.49 17.15 20.08
C ASN A 538 7.31 18.55 19.48
N SER A 539 8.38 19.34 19.51
CA SER A 539 8.38 20.67 18.91
C SER A 539 8.19 20.62 17.40
N LEU A 540 7.54 21.65 16.85
CA LEU A 540 7.45 21.83 15.41
C LEU A 540 8.82 22.29 14.90
N LEU A 541 9.32 21.63 13.85
CA LEU A 541 10.56 22.06 13.20
C LEU A 541 10.36 23.42 12.55
N SER A 542 11.40 24.25 12.59
CA SER A 542 11.41 25.48 11.80
C SER A 542 11.30 25.13 10.30
N LEU A 543 10.80 26.07 9.50
CA LEU A 543 10.68 25.88 8.05
C LEU A 543 12.05 25.57 7.41
N ASP A 544 13.12 26.21 7.88
CA ASP A 544 14.48 25.98 7.39
C ASP A 544 15.01 24.60 7.76
N ASP A 545 14.73 24.13 8.99
CA ASP A 545 15.10 22.78 9.43
C ASP A 545 14.31 21.71 8.68
N LEU A 546 13.02 21.94 8.38
CA LEU A 546 12.24 21.05 7.53
C LEU A 546 12.84 20.98 6.12
N LYS A 547 13.12 22.12 5.48
CA LYS A 547 13.74 22.15 4.14
C LYS A 547 15.09 21.43 4.16
N LYS A 548 15.91 21.66 5.18
CA LYS A 548 17.19 20.97 5.37
C LYS A 548 17.01 19.45 5.48
N MET A 549 16.11 18.98 6.33
CA MET A 549 15.82 17.55 6.47
C MET A 549 15.38 16.94 5.14
N LEU A 550 14.47 17.59 4.40
CA LEU A 550 14.02 17.10 3.10
C LEU A 550 15.16 17.01 2.08
N ARG A 551 16.09 17.98 2.08
CA ARG A 551 17.29 17.94 1.23
C ARG A 551 18.25 16.82 1.63
N GLU A 552 18.50 16.60 2.92
CA GLU A 552 19.37 15.51 3.38
C GLU A 552 18.88 14.13 2.88
N TYR A 553 17.56 13.92 2.78
CA TYR A 553 16.99 12.71 2.20
C TYR A 553 17.17 12.61 0.67
N LEU A 554 17.19 13.73 -0.04
CA LEU A 554 17.47 13.78 -1.48
C LEU A 554 18.96 13.60 -1.79
N GLU A 555 19.82 14.18 -0.95
CA GLU A 555 21.27 14.15 -1.07
C GLU A 555 21.89 12.83 -0.61
N ALA A 556 21.16 12.06 0.21
CA ALA A 556 21.58 10.74 0.66
C ALA A 556 22.09 9.89 -0.53
N PRO A 557 23.21 9.16 -0.39
CA PRO A 557 23.84 8.45 -1.52
C PRO A 557 22.91 7.56 -2.34
N ARG A 558 21.88 7.00 -1.70
CA ARG A 558 20.83 6.20 -2.33
C ARG A 558 20.04 6.98 -3.39
N ILE A 559 19.77 8.26 -3.14
CA ILE A 559 18.99 9.15 -4.01
C ILE A 559 19.93 10.00 -4.88
N GLY A 560 20.95 10.60 -4.27
CA GLY A 560 22.06 11.27 -4.95
C GLY A 560 21.62 12.47 -5.78
N VAL A 561 20.74 13.30 -5.22
CA VAL A 561 20.29 14.58 -5.78
C VAL A 561 20.84 15.71 -4.93
N ASP A 562 22.00 16.20 -5.33
CA ASP A 562 22.73 17.30 -4.71
C ASP A 562 22.62 18.60 -5.52
N ASN A 563 22.38 18.52 -6.83
CA ASN A 563 22.27 19.69 -7.70
C ASN A 563 21.43 19.39 -8.96
N LYS A 564 21.28 20.43 -9.80
CA LYS A 564 20.53 20.36 -11.05
C LYS A 564 21.05 19.25 -11.98
N GLU A 565 22.36 19.16 -12.16
CA GLU A 565 22.95 18.24 -13.14
C GLU A 565 22.74 16.77 -12.74
N THR A 566 22.88 16.45 -11.46
CA THR A 566 22.67 15.08 -10.96
C THR A 566 21.19 14.68 -11.01
N TRP A 567 20.27 15.60 -10.68
CA TRP A 567 18.85 15.31 -10.81
C TRP A 567 18.43 15.10 -12.27
N VAL A 568 18.80 16.03 -13.16
CA VAL A 568 18.42 15.96 -14.59
C VAL A 568 18.97 14.67 -15.22
N SER A 569 20.24 14.34 -14.98
CA SER A 569 20.85 13.12 -15.54
C SER A 569 20.16 11.84 -15.08
N ARG A 570 19.72 11.77 -13.81
CA ARG A 570 18.97 10.63 -13.26
C ARG A 570 17.55 10.52 -13.81
N VAL A 571 16.89 11.64 -14.08
CA VAL A 571 15.45 11.67 -14.45
C VAL A 571 15.22 11.62 -15.97
N CYS A 572 16.16 12.09 -16.78
CA CYS A 572 16.03 12.22 -18.25
C CYS A 572 15.49 10.96 -18.96
N GLU A 573 15.85 9.78 -18.46
CA GLU A 573 15.50 8.49 -19.05
C GLU A 573 14.41 7.72 -18.28
N VAL A 574 13.87 8.29 -17.20
CA VAL A 574 12.85 7.64 -16.38
C VAL A 574 11.49 7.64 -17.12
N PRO A 575 10.79 6.50 -17.22
CA PRO A 575 9.51 6.40 -17.94
C PRO A 575 8.32 6.98 -17.14
N LEU A 576 8.38 8.26 -16.75
CA LEU A 576 7.40 8.88 -15.85
C LEU A 576 5.93 8.74 -16.31
N ALA A 577 5.67 8.70 -17.62
CA ALA A 577 4.31 8.67 -18.15
C ALA A 577 3.57 7.34 -17.94
N SER A 578 4.29 6.23 -17.65
CA SER A 578 3.66 4.93 -17.43
C SER A 578 2.94 4.87 -16.08
N SER A 579 3.51 5.48 -15.03
CA SER A 579 3.05 5.32 -13.64
C SER A 579 2.74 6.63 -12.92
N ALA A 580 3.16 7.79 -13.44
CA ALA A 580 3.05 9.07 -12.73
C ALA A 580 2.55 10.22 -13.63
N LYS A 581 1.34 10.08 -14.19
CA LYS A 581 0.71 11.12 -15.03
C LYS A 581 0.57 12.49 -14.34
N PRO A 582 0.13 12.60 -13.07
CA PRO A 582 0.07 13.90 -12.40
C PRO A 582 1.45 14.55 -12.22
N LEU A 583 2.50 13.75 -11.99
CA LEU A 583 3.89 14.22 -11.92
C LEU A 583 4.36 14.79 -13.25
N CYS A 584 4.13 14.06 -14.35
CA CYS A 584 4.47 14.56 -15.69
C CYS A 584 3.81 15.91 -15.98
N ARG A 585 2.52 16.00 -15.62
CA ARG A 585 1.74 17.21 -15.77
C ARG A 585 2.35 18.36 -14.98
N PHE A 586 2.66 18.15 -13.70
CA PHE A 586 3.27 19.18 -12.84
C PHE A 586 4.63 19.64 -13.37
N LEU A 587 5.49 18.72 -13.82
CA LEU A 587 6.79 19.05 -14.44
C LEU A 587 6.62 19.89 -15.71
N LEU A 588 5.64 19.56 -16.57
CA LEU A 588 5.36 20.37 -17.76
C LEU A 588 4.82 21.76 -17.41
N PHE A 589 3.98 21.88 -16.38
CA PHE A 589 3.54 23.18 -15.86
C PHE A 589 4.72 23.97 -15.31
N ALA A 590 5.58 23.37 -14.49
CA ALA A 590 6.77 24.01 -13.93
C ALA A 590 7.76 24.46 -15.02
N ALA A 591 8.03 23.62 -16.02
CA ALA A 591 8.92 23.98 -17.13
C ALA A 591 8.34 25.09 -18.02
N SER A 592 7.01 25.11 -18.20
CA SER A 592 6.33 26.12 -19.02
C SER A 592 6.09 27.43 -18.29
N ASP A 593 6.18 27.44 -16.96
CA ASP A 593 5.97 28.64 -16.14
C ASP A 593 6.94 29.74 -16.53
N ASN A 594 6.37 30.86 -16.98
CA ASN A 594 7.08 32.03 -17.50
C ASN A 594 8.09 31.69 -18.62
N ALA A 595 7.81 30.66 -19.41
CA ALA A 595 8.62 30.22 -20.55
C ALA A 595 7.83 30.27 -21.86
N THR A 596 8.55 30.32 -22.98
CA THR A 596 7.96 30.26 -24.34
C THR A 596 8.76 29.32 -25.24
N ALA A 597 8.26 29.06 -26.45
CA ALA A 597 8.96 28.24 -27.43
C ALA A 597 10.27 28.90 -27.87
N ASP A 598 11.36 28.14 -27.79
CA ASP A 598 12.67 28.57 -28.30
C ASP A 598 12.62 28.67 -29.84
N GLN A 599 12.98 29.84 -30.36
CA GLN A 599 12.99 30.13 -31.79
C GLN A 599 14.23 29.56 -32.50
N GLU A 600 15.34 29.41 -31.77
CA GLU A 600 16.61 28.89 -32.30
C GLU A 600 16.66 27.36 -32.22
N ASN A 601 16.02 26.77 -31.19
CA ASN A 601 16.01 25.33 -30.94
C ASN A 601 14.57 24.74 -30.99
N PRO A 602 14.09 24.32 -32.18
CA PRO A 602 12.72 23.82 -32.32
C PRO A 602 12.41 22.60 -31.45
N GLY A 603 11.31 22.67 -30.70
CA GLY A 603 10.91 21.62 -29.75
C GLY A 603 11.18 21.97 -28.28
N LEU A 604 12.02 22.98 -28.02
CA LEU A 604 12.46 23.37 -26.68
C LEU A 604 11.74 24.62 -26.17
N LEU A 605 11.83 24.82 -24.86
CA LEU A 605 11.36 25.99 -24.14
C LEU A 605 12.55 26.86 -23.73
N THR A 606 12.34 28.17 -23.65
CA THR A 606 13.30 29.14 -23.09
C THR A 606 12.59 30.17 -22.21
N ARG A 607 13.32 30.68 -21.21
CA ARG A 607 12.94 31.83 -20.38
C ARG A 607 13.75 33.08 -20.71
N ASP A 608 14.73 32.98 -21.61
CA ASP A 608 15.62 34.09 -21.93
C ASP A 608 14.85 35.23 -22.59
N GLY A 609 14.98 36.43 -22.02
CA GLY A 609 14.29 37.62 -22.52
C GLY A 609 12.76 37.63 -22.31
N ILE A 610 12.21 36.71 -21.51
CA ILE A 610 10.77 36.64 -21.24
C ILE A 610 10.41 37.46 -20.00
N THR A 611 9.42 38.35 -20.15
CA THR A 611 8.82 39.06 -19.01
C THR A 611 7.66 38.24 -18.44
N PRO A 612 7.62 38.00 -17.11
CA PRO A 612 6.53 37.29 -16.47
C PRO A 612 5.16 37.94 -16.73
N SER A 613 4.12 37.12 -16.89
CA SER A 613 2.74 37.58 -17.07
C SER A 613 1.74 36.49 -16.67
N ASP A 614 0.51 36.87 -16.32
CA ASP A 614 -0.55 35.91 -15.94
C ASP A 614 -0.83 34.87 -17.05
N GLN A 615 -0.67 35.26 -18.32
CA GLN A 615 -0.81 34.35 -19.45
C GLN A 615 0.26 33.26 -19.44
N LEU A 616 1.47 33.56 -18.97
CA LEU A 616 2.59 32.61 -18.88
C LEU A 616 2.78 32.01 -17.48
N ALA A 617 2.00 32.44 -16.47
CA ALA A 617 1.98 31.84 -15.14
C ALA A 617 1.25 30.48 -15.19
N TYR A 618 2.00 29.40 -15.35
CA TYR A 618 1.50 28.03 -15.46
C TYR A 618 1.37 27.34 -14.11
N LEU A 619 2.16 27.72 -13.10
CA LEU A 619 1.97 27.29 -11.72
C LEU A 619 0.77 28.01 -11.07
N ASN A 620 -0.40 27.79 -11.66
CA ASN A 620 -1.66 28.38 -11.28
C ASN A 620 -2.75 27.30 -11.18
N PHE A 621 -3.51 27.31 -10.10
CA PHE A 621 -4.55 26.31 -9.84
C PHE A 621 -5.66 26.29 -10.89
N SER A 622 -6.09 27.45 -11.39
CA SER A 622 -7.13 27.54 -12.42
C SER A 622 -6.71 26.84 -13.72
N LYS A 623 -5.44 26.98 -14.11
CA LYS A 623 -4.87 26.25 -15.26
C LYS A 623 -4.72 24.77 -14.94
N TRP A 624 -4.34 24.40 -13.73
CA TRP A 624 -4.29 23.00 -13.30
C TRP A 624 -5.66 22.31 -13.30
N GLN A 625 -6.76 23.01 -13.07
CA GLN A 625 -8.10 22.42 -13.22
C GLN A 625 -8.63 22.48 -14.66
N ASN A 626 -8.01 23.29 -15.52
CA ASN A 626 -8.52 23.53 -16.86
C ASN A 626 -8.49 22.25 -17.71
N SER A 627 -9.65 21.92 -18.29
CA SER A 627 -9.82 20.78 -19.19
C SER A 627 -8.86 20.77 -20.38
N LYS A 628 -8.35 21.94 -20.80
CA LYS A 628 -7.31 22.09 -21.84
C LYS A 628 -6.06 21.27 -21.58
N TYR A 629 -5.70 21.08 -20.31
CA TYR A 629 -4.45 20.46 -19.90
C TYR A 629 -4.70 19.15 -19.15
N ALA A 630 -5.90 18.56 -19.25
CA ALA A 630 -6.35 17.49 -18.36
C ALA A 630 -5.67 16.13 -18.60
N THR A 631 -5.18 15.87 -19.82
CA THR A 631 -4.61 14.57 -20.19
C THR A 631 -3.18 14.69 -20.69
N VAL A 632 -2.41 13.66 -20.37
CA VAL A 632 -1.06 13.42 -20.89
C VAL A 632 -1.20 12.69 -22.23
N GLU A 633 -0.58 13.21 -23.27
CA GLU A 633 -0.48 12.60 -24.59
C GLU A 633 0.97 12.24 -24.92
N HIS A 634 1.13 11.07 -25.53
CA HIS A 634 2.38 10.54 -26.06
C HIS A 634 2.56 11.04 -27.49
N VAL A 635 3.54 11.91 -27.74
CA VAL A 635 3.79 12.43 -29.09
C VAL A 635 4.12 11.26 -30.02
N ALA A 636 5.20 10.52 -29.77
CA ALA A 636 5.37 9.19 -30.32
C ALA A 636 4.46 8.20 -29.56
N PRO A 637 3.53 7.49 -30.24
CA PRO A 637 2.57 6.61 -29.61
C PRO A 637 3.16 5.56 -28.65
N ASP A 638 2.36 5.10 -27.70
CA ASP A 638 2.76 4.03 -26.80
C ASP A 638 2.91 2.69 -27.55
N ALA A 639 1.89 2.31 -28.32
CA ALA A 639 1.95 1.15 -29.21
C ALA A 639 2.63 1.55 -30.54
N LYS A 640 3.66 0.81 -30.93
CA LYS A 640 4.39 1.03 -32.19
C LYS A 640 3.43 0.92 -33.39
N PRO A 641 3.26 1.98 -34.20
CA PRO A 641 2.48 1.90 -35.45
C PRO A 641 3.27 1.22 -36.57
N ASP A 642 2.59 0.71 -37.60
CA ASP A 642 3.19 0.01 -38.74
C ASP A 642 4.22 0.85 -39.53
N SER A 643 4.06 2.18 -39.55
CA SER A 643 4.99 3.10 -40.21
C SER A 643 4.85 4.54 -39.72
N GLY A 644 5.83 5.39 -40.06
CA GLY A 644 5.76 6.85 -39.85
C GLY A 644 6.39 7.36 -38.55
N TRP A 645 7.15 6.51 -37.86
CA TRP A 645 7.96 6.85 -36.68
C TRP A 645 9.35 6.22 -36.77
N ASP A 646 10.31 6.84 -36.09
CA ASP A 646 11.69 6.32 -36.01
C ASP A 646 11.73 5.07 -35.11
N GLU A 647 12.29 3.98 -35.64
CA GLU A 647 12.43 2.68 -34.97
C GLU A 647 13.23 2.76 -33.66
N GLU A 648 14.20 3.67 -33.58
CA GLU A 648 15.05 3.81 -32.38
C GLU A 648 14.27 4.29 -31.15
N ILE A 649 13.10 4.93 -31.34
CA ILE A 649 12.21 5.32 -30.23
C ILE A 649 11.62 4.08 -29.54
N TYR A 650 11.37 3.01 -30.30
CA TYR A 650 10.71 1.80 -29.80
C TYR A 650 11.69 0.70 -29.44
N ARG A 651 12.95 0.79 -29.89
CA ARG A 651 14.02 -0.17 -29.56
C ARG A 651 14.27 -0.24 -28.05
N GLN A 652 14.25 0.90 -27.36
CA GLN A 652 14.29 0.96 -25.90
C GLN A 652 12.88 1.19 -25.36
N GLN A 653 12.39 0.26 -24.52
CA GLN A 653 11.00 0.30 -24.08
C GLN A 653 10.64 1.58 -23.29
N TYR A 654 11.60 2.23 -22.64
CA TYR A 654 11.32 3.39 -21.79
C TYR A 654 11.24 4.72 -22.54
N THR A 655 11.92 4.89 -23.69
CA THR A 655 12.12 6.21 -24.32
C THR A 655 10.81 6.94 -24.60
N ARG A 656 9.79 6.23 -25.10
CA ARG A 656 8.45 6.79 -25.38
C ARG A 656 7.71 7.26 -24.13
N HIS A 657 8.05 6.77 -22.95
CA HIS A 657 7.42 7.15 -21.68
C HIS A 657 8.19 8.26 -20.93
N THR A 658 9.30 8.74 -21.48
CA THR A 658 10.07 9.85 -20.88
C THR A 658 9.39 11.19 -21.12
N ILE A 659 9.61 12.15 -20.22
CA ILE A 659 8.90 13.45 -20.22
C ILE A 659 9.06 14.24 -21.52
N GLY A 660 10.19 14.09 -22.22
CA GLY A 660 10.45 14.71 -23.51
C GLY A 660 9.51 14.26 -24.63
N ASN A 661 8.87 13.09 -24.51
CA ASN A 661 7.85 12.63 -25.46
C ASN A 661 6.42 13.02 -25.05
N ILE A 662 6.25 13.74 -23.93
CA ILE A 662 4.94 14.02 -23.33
C ILE A 662 4.52 15.47 -23.55
N ILE A 663 3.24 15.64 -23.86
CA ILE A 663 2.55 16.92 -23.98
C ILE A 663 1.18 16.86 -23.27
N LEU A 664 0.56 18.02 -23.06
CA LEU A 664 -0.78 18.11 -22.49
C LEU A 664 -1.81 18.41 -23.57
N LEU A 665 -2.89 17.64 -23.58
CA LEU A 665 -4.04 17.84 -24.46
C LEU A 665 -5.35 17.71 -23.68
N PRO A 666 -6.44 18.33 -24.16
CA PRO A 666 -7.77 17.99 -23.70
C PRO A 666 -8.17 16.59 -24.19
N GLN A 667 -9.05 15.93 -23.43
CA GLN A 667 -9.36 14.50 -23.59
C GLN A 667 -9.90 14.13 -25.00
N LYS A 668 -10.70 15.01 -25.61
CA LYS A 668 -11.33 14.76 -26.92
C LYS A 668 -10.29 14.82 -28.04
N GLU A 669 -9.35 15.74 -27.95
CA GLU A 669 -8.25 15.97 -28.89
C GLU A 669 -7.24 14.84 -28.79
N ASN A 670 -6.88 14.44 -27.56
CA ASN A 670 -6.02 13.29 -27.30
C ASN A 670 -6.60 12.01 -27.94
N SER A 671 -7.90 11.76 -27.72
CA SER A 671 -8.59 10.62 -28.34
C SER A 671 -8.66 10.72 -29.88
N SER A 672 -8.62 11.93 -30.45
CA SER A 672 -8.73 12.16 -31.89
C SER A 672 -7.41 12.00 -32.63
N VAL A 673 -6.28 12.35 -32.01
CA VAL A 673 -4.95 12.23 -32.64
C VAL A 673 -4.46 10.78 -32.66
N GLY A 674 -4.72 10.03 -31.58
CA GLY A 674 -4.45 8.59 -31.48
C GLY A 674 -3.02 8.21 -31.88
N ASN A 675 -2.87 7.06 -32.55
CA ASN A 675 -1.57 6.50 -32.94
C ASN A 675 -1.09 6.98 -34.33
N ALA A 676 -1.47 8.20 -34.73
CA ALA A 676 -1.12 8.72 -36.05
C ALA A 676 0.40 8.91 -36.24
N SER A 677 0.85 9.00 -37.50
CA SER A 677 2.26 9.29 -37.85
C SER A 677 2.68 10.69 -37.41
N TRP A 678 3.99 10.93 -37.27
CA TRP A 678 4.51 12.26 -36.89
C TRP A 678 3.97 13.39 -37.77
N THR A 679 3.96 13.21 -39.09
CA THR A 679 3.44 14.20 -40.05
C THR A 679 1.99 14.59 -39.74
N LYS A 680 1.15 13.59 -39.44
CA LYS A 680 -0.26 13.80 -39.07
C LYS A 680 -0.38 14.53 -37.73
N LYS A 681 0.34 14.06 -36.71
CA LYS A 681 0.32 14.67 -35.37
C LYS A 681 0.82 16.11 -35.40
N LYS A 682 1.90 16.40 -36.11
CA LYS A 682 2.47 17.74 -36.24
C LYS A 682 1.47 18.75 -36.82
N LEU A 683 0.77 18.39 -37.90
CA LEU A 683 -0.25 19.25 -38.49
C LEU A 683 -1.45 19.44 -37.55
N PHE A 684 -1.85 18.38 -36.86
CA PHE A 684 -2.89 18.44 -35.83
C PHE A 684 -2.51 19.42 -34.70
N TYR A 685 -1.27 19.35 -34.21
CA TYR A 685 -0.75 20.26 -33.19
C TYR A 685 -0.63 21.70 -33.68
N ARG A 686 -0.20 21.92 -34.92
CA ARG A 686 -0.20 23.26 -35.55
C ARG A 686 -1.59 23.88 -35.61
N ALA A 687 -2.60 23.10 -35.97
CA ALA A 687 -3.97 23.58 -35.97
C ALA A 687 -4.45 23.95 -34.55
N LEU A 688 -4.06 23.17 -33.54
CA LEU A 688 -4.40 23.42 -32.13
C LEU A 688 -3.66 24.64 -31.53
N ALA A 689 -2.42 24.89 -31.97
CA ALA A 689 -1.58 26.00 -31.51
C ALA A 689 -1.85 27.32 -32.25
N ALA A 690 -2.53 27.28 -33.40
CA ALA A 690 -2.80 28.43 -34.24
C ALA A 690 -3.45 29.59 -33.47
N LYS A 691 -2.89 30.80 -33.66
CA LYS A 691 -3.28 32.02 -32.94
C LYS A 691 -4.60 32.57 -33.43
N THR A 692 -4.90 32.37 -34.71
CA THR A 692 -6.10 32.93 -35.35
C THR A 692 -6.92 31.87 -36.08
N GLU A 693 -8.23 32.10 -36.22
CA GLU A 693 -9.11 31.22 -36.98
C GLU A 693 -8.69 31.07 -38.46
N PRO A 694 -8.26 32.14 -39.17
CA PRO A 694 -7.74 32.03 -40.53
C PRO A 694 -6.48 31.17 -40.63
N GLU A 695 -5.54 31.33 -39.69
CA GLU A 695 -4.33 30.50 -39.62
C GLU A 695 -4.70 29.02 -39.42
N ARG A 696 -5.64 28.75 -38.50
CA ARG A 696 -6.12 27.38 -38.25
C ARG A 696 -6.79 26.77 -39.48
N LYS A 697 -7.60 27.53 -40.21
CA LYS A 697 -8.22 27.09 -41.48
C LYS A 697 -7.15 26.79 -42.52
N SER A 698 -6.14 27.64 -42.64
CA SER A 698 -5.01 27.44 -43.56
C SER A 698 -4.26 26.14 -43.28
N GLN A 699 -3.93 25.88 -42.00
CA GLN A 699 -3.29 24.62 -41.57
C GLN A 699 -4.16 23.39 -41.92
N PHE A 700 -5.48 23.52 -41.84
CA PHE A 700 -6.42 22.46 -42.20
C PHE A 700 -6.45 22.17 -43.70
N GLU A 701 -6.51 23.22 -44.51
CA GLU A 701 -6.47 23.10 -45.97
C GLU A 701 -5.11 22.55 -46.44
N GLN A 702 -4.03 22.93 -45.76
CA GLN A 702 -2.71 22.35 -46.00
C GLN A 702 -2.67 20.86 -45.66
N ALA A 703 -3.22 20.44 -44.51
CA ALA A 703 -3.30 19.02 -44.17
C ALA A 703 -4.11 18.21 -45.19
N LYS A 704 -5.22 18.77 -45.71
CA LYS A 704 -6.00 18.16 -46.79
C LYS A 704 -5.19 18.02 -48.08
N LYS A 705 -4.41 19.04 -48.45
CA LYS A 705 -3.51 19.01 -49.62
C LYS A 705 -2.39 17.97 -49.49
N GLU A 706 -1.92 17.72 -48.27
CA GLU A 706 -0.92 16.70 -47.95
C GLU A 706 -1.52 15.28 -47.82
N GLY A 707 -2.79 15.08 -48.23
CA GLY A 707 -3.44 13.77 -48.26
C GLY A 707 -4.01 13.30 -46.92
N LEU A 708 -4.17 14.20 -45.95
CA LEU A 708 -4.66 13.88 -44.61
C LEU A 708 -6.13 14.24 -44.45
N THR A 709 -6.97 13.22 -44.26
CA THR A 709 -8.40 13.39 -43.99
C THR A 709 -8.69 13.19 -42.50
N PHE A 710 -9.29 14.19 -41.86
CA PHE A 710 -9.80 14.08 -40.50
C PHE A 710 -11.29 13.73 -40.52
N PRO A 711 -11.79 12.90 -39.58
CA PRO A 711 -13.23 12.69 -39.41
C PRO A 711 -13.96 14.03 -39.20
N LYS A 712 -15.18 14.20 -39.72
CA LYS A 712 -16.01 15.42 -39.54
C LYS A 712 -16.11 15.87 -38.08
N ARG A 713 -16.18 14.92 -37.15
CA ARG A 713 -16.20 15.18 -35.70
C ARG A 713 -14.94 15.90 -35.23
N THR A 714 -13.78 15.48 -35.72
CA THR A 714 -12.46 16.07 -35.43
C THR A 714 -12.31 17.44 -36.08
N GLU A 715 -12.80 17.63 -37.32
CA GLU A 715 -12.81 18.97 -37.93
C GLU A 715 -13.64 19.97 -37.11
N ASN A 716 -14.83 19.55 -36.66
CA ASN A 716 -15.70 20.38 -35.84
C ASN A 716 -15.12 20.67 -34.45
N LEU A 717 -14.40 19.70 -33.88
CA LEU A 717 -13.65 19.88 -32.63
C LEU A 717 -12.61 20.99 -32.79
N LEU A 718 -11.73 20.86 -33.78
CA LEU A 718 -10.64 21.81 -34.03
C LEU A 718 -11.13 23.21 -34.38
N LYS A 719 -12.27 23.35 -35.09
CA LYS A 719 -12.88 24.66 -35.39
C LYS A 719 -13.39 25.39 -34.15
N LYS A 720 -13.91 24.66 -33.16
CA LYS A 720 -14.47 25.24 -31.93
C LYS A 720 -13.44 25.39 -30.82
N GLN A 721 -12.22 24.92 -31.03
CA GLN A 721 -11.23 24.80 -29.96
C GLN A 721 -10.58 26.14 -29.61
N VAL A 722 -10.30 26.34 -28.33
CA VAL A 722 -9.47 27.46 -27.87
C VAL A 722 -7.99 27.09 -28.07
N ARG A 723 -7.14 28.06 -28.44
CA ARG A 723 -5.70 27.85 -28.65
C ARG A 723 -5.06 27.06 -27.50
N LEU A 724 -4.21 26.09 -27.85
CA LEU A 724 -3.37 25.32 -26.94
C LEU A 724 -1.92 25.80 -27.07
N ASP A 725 -1.56 26.76 -26.21
CA ASP A 725 -0.27 27.46 -26.14
C ASP A 725 0.92 26.54 -25.78
N MET A 726 0.74 25.56 -24.90
CA MET A 726 1.80 24.59 -24.56
C MET A 726 2.27 23.72 -25.74
N LEU A 727 1.58 23.78 -26.89
CA LEU A 727 2.00 23.10 -28.12
C LEU A 727 2.95 23.95 -28.97
N ASP A 728 3.14 25.25 -28.67
CA ASP A 728 4.00 26.12 -29.46
C ASP A 728 5.41 25.50 -29.69
N PRO A 729 6.12 24.95 -28.68
CA PRO A 729 7.45 24.38 -28.87
C PRO A 729 7.49 23.24 -29.90
N ILE A 730 6.50 22.35 -29.85
CA ILE A 730 6.49 21.14 -30.69
C ILE A 730 6.07 21.42 -32.14
N THR A 731 5.39 22.53 -32.39
CA THR A 731 4.85 22.86 -33.72
C THR A 731 5.96 23.21 -34.73
N ASN A 732 7.11 23.65 -34.23
CA ASN A 732 8.28 24.01 -35.02
C ASN A 732 9.24 22.82 -35.22
N ALA A 733 9.12 21.74 -34.44
CA ALA A 733 9.97 20.56 -34.56
C ALA A 733 9.88 19.94 -35.96
N THR A 734 11.02 19.74 -36.63
CA THR A 734 11.07 19.20 -38.00
C THR A 734 10.88 17.69 -38.01
N GLN A 735 11.63 16.98 -37.19
CA GLN A 735 11.57 15.53 -36.98
C GLN A 735 11.32 15.22 -35.50
N TRP A 736 10.68 14.09 -35.22
CA TRP A 736 10.49 13.59 -33.85
C TRP A 736 11.23 12.27 -33.71
N LYS A 737 12.46 12.34 -33.20
CA LYS A 737 13.39 11.21 -33.06
C LYS A 737 13.88 11.09 -31.64
N LYS A 738 14.57 9.98 -31.33
CA LYS A 738 15.16 9.74 -30.00
C LYS A 738 16.03 10.91 -29.49
N PRO A 739 16.97 11.50 -30.29
CA PRO A 739 17.77 12.64 -29.80
C PRO A 739 16.91 13.85 -29.44
N THR A 740 15.88 14.16 -30.25
CA THR A 740 14.92 15.24 -29.97
C THR A 740 14.17 15.02 -28.67
N ILE A 741 13.74 13.78 -28.39
CA ILE A 741 13.07 13.42 -27.14
C ILE A 741 14.02 13.59 -25.95
N GLN A 742 15.28 13.12 -26.06
CA GLN A 742 16.27 13.22 -24.98
C GLN A 742 16.64 14.68 -24.67
N GLU A 743 16.87 15.49 -25.70
CA GLU A 743 17.16 16.92 -25.55
C GLU A 743 15.99 17.68 -24.93
N ARG A 744 14.76 17.39 -25.38
CA ARG A 744 13.55 17.96 -24.78
C ARG A 744 13.33 17.51 -23.35
N SER A 745 13.60 16.23 -23.02
CA SER A 745 13.57 15.75 -21.62
C SER A 745 14.51 16.58 -20.75
N LYS A 746 15.76 16.76 -21.20
CA LYS A 746 16.76 17.57 -20.49
C LYS A 746 16.28 19.00 -20.28
N ASN A 747 15.83 19.67 -21.34
CA ASN A 747 15.34 21.05 -21.28
C ASN A 747 14.15 21.23 -20.33
N ILE A 748 13.15 20.33 -20.38
CA ILE A 748 11.99 20.38 -19.48
C ILE A 748 12.44 20.22 -18.03
N LEU A 749 13.33 19.28 -17.75
CA LEU A 749 13.79 19.01 -16.39
C LEU A 749 14.63 20.18 -15.86
N GLU A 750 15.56 20.72 -16.63
CA GLU A 750 16.35 21.89 -16.23
C GLU A 750 15.44 23.09 -15.88
N LEU A 751 14.47 23.39 -16.74
CA LEU A 751 13.51 24.47 -16.49
C LEU A 751 12.58 24.19 -15.32
N ALA A 752 12.18 22.93 -15.09
CA ALA A 752 11.36 22.57 -13.94
C ALA A 752 12.16 22.68 -12.63
N TRP A 753 13.44 22.27 -12.63
CA TRP A 753 14.33 22.40 -11.48
C TRP A 753 14.44 23.85 -11.02
N ASP A 754 14.64 24.79 -11.96
CA ASP A 754 14.78 26.22 -11.66
C ASP A 754 13.59 26.84 -10.93
N VAL A 755 12.42 26.21 -11.01
CA VAL A 755 11.21 26.68 -10.34
C VAL A 755 10.96 25.93 -9.04
N ILE A 756 11.24 24.62 -9.02
CA ILE A 756 10.87 23.72 -7.91
C ILE A 756 11.95 23.68 -6.83
N ALA A 757 13.22 23.58 -7.22
CA ALA A 757 14.34 23.43 -6.28
C ALA A 757 14.46 24.61 -5.28
N PRO A 758 14.18 25.88 -5.66
CA PRO A 758 14.15 26.99 -4.71
C PRO A 758 13.12 26.83 -3.57
N TRP A 759 12.04 26.07 -3.76
CA TRP A 759 11.07 25.81 -2.67
C TRP A 759 11.68 24.95 -1.54
N LEU A 760 12.74 24.20 -1.84
CA LEU A 760 13.57 23.51 -0.86
C LEU A 760 14.82 24.27 -0.47
N GLY A 761 15.07 25.46 -1.04
CA GLY A 761 16.24 26.29 -0.77
C GLY A 761 17.56 25.75 -1.36
N TYR A 762 17.50 25.07 -2.51
CA TYR A 762 18.67 24.77 -3.36
C TYR A 762 19.20 26.00 -4.09
#